data_AF-A0A2V6V9J1-F1
#
_entry.id   AF-A0A2V6V9J1-F1
#
_cell.length_a   1.000
_cell.length_b   1.000
_cell.length_c   1.000
_cell.angle_alpha   90.00
_cell.angle_beta   90.00
_cell.angle_gamma   90.00
#
_symmetry.space_group_name_H-M   'P 1'
#
loop_
_entity.id
_entity.type
_entity.pdbx_description
1 polymer ?
#
loop_
_entity_poly.entity_id
_entity_poly.type
_entity_poly.pdbx_seq_one_letter_code
_entity_poly.pdbx_strand_id
1 'polypeptide(L)'
;MRSAPAHPPRAPQDLLEATQNVFALSVKDLLEARDLYHNHLLHKQNVVGTAIGLYFRRRRDRKSYLKMSPRDRARDEQLSKGERTFQNSSVKDSSWPCVLVFVSQWIRRSDFGTGKKLNPRHIIPPALYLPDGRVVPVCVMKVSPSIARPAPLARLSWPTSMMGGGFPLVCEVQGQERVASVGCLVTDGHNTYALSNRHVTGPAGVPVFTELRGTRVEIGRSSEKQLTRLPFSEAYPQYPGSRTFLNVDVGLIDVNDVNDWTSQVYGLGPIGELADLSEQNISLRLIDEDVVAYGAASGKLRGKIKALFYRYKSVGGYDYVADFLIAPDPTSTRQTLSGDSGTVWHVPATETSPPRPLAIEWGAQTLLSGVGEQPLSFALATSLSTVCRRLDVELVREHNTGAAPFWGVTGHYSIATFAIDAARIAKVKKLMSLNRARISFDASNIDPEILADQMREAKKNGSFVPLADVPDVIWKQFKNSVDGGRDPVPRKGPEHPTHFADIDQPRADGKTLRALSLANPANVSVAFWRAFYTSLGHTDSRSRGLLPFRVWQFFDAMVAAVKAKQLNRFVCAAGILSHYVGDACQPLHGSMFADGFQDQAQTVPMTHRDGTPGTKQVWPGMGIHSAYESAMIDRKAVSLLAGLQTRVTQLAALPRVANGHEAAVAIVGLMERSAVRLPPSVLINEYIGLGGGKSAAALDGLWTKFGPATIETMADGANVLAMLWDSAWAAGNGSAIVQSSLKIITKPALKALYTKADFVESLDLDAIGPSLV
;
A
#
# COMPACT_ATOMS: atom_id res chain seq x y z
N MET A 1 -28.11 -42.80 -47.57
CA MET A 1 -29.16 -42.62 -46.53
C MET A 1 -29.13 -43.82 -45.58
N ARG A 2 -29.00 -43.59 -44.26
CA ARG A 2 -29.44 -44.50 -43.20
C ARG A 2 -30.06 -43.63 -42.10
N SER A 3 -31.23 -44.05 -41.61
CA SER A 3 -32.07 -43.28 -40.69
C SER A 3 -31.49 -43.22 -39.28
N ALA A 4 -31.69 -42.08 -38.61
CA ALA A 4 -31.39 -41.92 -37.19
C ALA A 4 -32.38 -42.71 -36.32
N PRO A 5 -31.96 -43.24 -35.15
CA PRO A 5 -32.86 -43.94 -34.24
C PRO A 5 -33.82 -42.96 -33.54
N ALA A 6 -35.07 -43.39 -33.35
CA ALA A 6 -36.11 -42.59 -32.71
C ALA A 6 -35.82 -42.32 -31.23
N HIS A 7 -36.17 -41.12 -30.76
CA HIS A 7 -36.17 -40.81 -29.34
C HIS A 7 -37.25 -41.63 -28.61
N PRO A 8 -36.99 -42.13 -27.38
CA PRO A 8 -38.04 -42.71 -26.55
C PRO A 8 -39.05 -41.61 -26.15
N PRO A 9 -40.35 -41.94 -26.00
CA PRO A 9 -41.35 -40.98 -25.60
C PRO A 9 -41.05 -40.42 -24.20
N ARG A 10 -41.18 -39.10 -24.04
CA ARG A 10 -41.27 -38.48 -22.71
C ARG A 10 -42.46 -39.12 -21.97
N ALA A 11 -42.25 -39.55 -20.74
CA ALA A 11 -43.37 -39.81 -19.84
C ALA A 11 -44.22 -38.53 -19.72
N PRO A 12 -45.56 -38.63 -19.66
CA PRO A 12 -46.41 -37.47 -19.51
C PRO A 12 -46.07 -36.77 -18.20
N GLN A 13 -45.57 -35.54 -18.30
CA GLN A 13 -45.62 -34.62 -17.16
C GLN A 13 -47.08 -34.18 -17.03
N ASP A 14 -47.64 -34.29 -15.83
CA ASP A 14 -48.97 -33.78 -15.57
C ASP A 14 -48.94 -32.25 -15.80
N LEU A 15 -49.84 -31.76 -16.66
CA LEU A 15 -49.98 -30.34 -16.97
C LEU A 15 -50.45 -29.52 -15.76
N LEU A 16 -50.96 -30.20 -14.72
CA LEU A 16 -51.41 -29.63 -13.46
C LEU A 16 -50.41 -29.85 -12.31
N GLU A 17 -49.33 -30.63 -12.50
CA GLU A 17 -48.24 -30.67 -11.52
C GLU A 17 -47.49 -29.32 -11.54
N ALA A 18 -47.60 -28.58 -10.44
CA ALA A 18 -46.84 -27.34 -10.24
C ALA A 18 -45.33 -27.63 -10.21
N THR A 19 -44.67 -27.53 -11.37
CA THR A 19 -43.22 -27.71 -11.48
C THR A 19 -42.50 -26.67 -10.63
N GLN A 20 -41.99 -27.11 -9.47
CA GLN A 20 -41.37 -26.25 -8.46
C GLN A 20 -40.11 -25.57 -9.00
N ASN A 21 -40.26 -24.33 -9.47
CA ASN A 21 -39.15 -23.56 -10.03
C ASN A 21 -38.27 -22.95 -8.92
N VAL A 22 -37.52 -23.80 -8.22
CA VAL A 22 -36.59 -23.41 -7.15
C VAL A 22 -35.50 -22.44 -7.59
N PHE A 23 -35.30 -22.23 -8.89
CA PHE A 23 -34.36 -21.23 -9.43
C PHE A 23 -34.91 -19.78 -9.39
N ALA A 24 -36.23 -19.60 -9.19
CA ALA A 24 -36.87 -18.29 -9.17
C ALA A 24 -36.95 -17.64 -7.76
N LEU A 25 -36.48 -18.32 -6.71
CA LEU A 25 -36.58 -17.84 -5.33
C LEU A 25 -35.73 -16.57 -5.10
N SER A 26 -36.35 -15.55 -4.54
CA SER A 26 -35.75 -14.26 -4.20
C SER A 26 -35.01 -14.28 -2.86
N VAL A 27 -34.22 -13.23 -2.58
CA VAL A 27 -33.63 -12.99 -1.24
C VAL A 27 -34.72 -12.93 -0.16
N LYS A 28 -35.85 -12.28 -0.46
CA LYS A 28 -36.99 -12.15 0.45
C LYS A 28 -37.58 -13.52 0.81
N ASP A 29 -37.75 -14.40 -0.17
CA ASP A 29 -38.30 -15.76 0.03
C ASP A 29 -37.41 -16.59 0.97
N LEU A 30 -36.08 -16.48 0.81
CA LEU A 30 -35.12 -17.19 1.66
C LEU A 30 -35.11 -16.65 3.09
N LEU A 31 -35.24 -15.32 3.26
CA LEU A 31 -35.35 -14.69 4.57
C LEU A 31 -36.68 -15.04 5.26
N GLU A 32 -37.79 -15.07 4.51
CA GLU A 32 -39.12 -15.46 4.99
C GLU A 32 -39.12 -16.90 5.50
N ALA A 33 -38.57 -17.83 4.73
CA ALA A 33 -38.42 -19.21 5.16
C ALA A 33 -37.49 -19.35 6.37
N ARG A 34 -36.43 -18.53 6.47
CA ARG A 34 -35.55 -18.53 7.64
C ARG A 34 -36.26 -17.99 8.90
N ASP A 35 -37.02 -16.90 8.80
CA ASP A 35 -37.73 -16.28 9.93
C ASP A 35 -38.88 -17.20 10.42
N LEU A 36 -39.67 -17.77 9.49
CA LEU A 36 -40.73 -18.73 9.81
C LEU A 36 -40.20 -19.97 10.57
N TYR A 37 -39.05 -20.49 10.15
CA TYR A 37 -38.40 -21.65 10.77
C TYR A 37 -37.35 -21.29 11.82
N HIS A 38 -37.26 -20.02 12.25
CA HIS A 38 -36.26 -19.50 13.20
C HIS A 38 -36.16 -20.37 14.45
N ASN A 39 -37.26 -20.48 15.19
CA ASN A 39 -37.33 -21.30 16.40
C ASN A 39 -36.98 -22.78 16.11
N HIS A 40 -37.38 -23.32 14.95
CA HIS A 40 -37.14 -24.72 14.62
C HIS A 40 -35.65 -25.02 14.36
N LEU A 41 -34.92 -24.09 13.74
CA LEU A 41 -33.49 -24.19 13.45
C LEU A 41 -32.61 -23.78 14.64
N LEU A 42 -33.03 -22.78 15.43
CA LEU A 42 -32.30 -22.30 16.61
C LEU A 42 -32.20 -23.35 17.74
N HIS A 43 -33.27 -24.12 17.98
CA HIS A 43 -33.26 -25.17 19.03
C HIS A 43 -32.56 -26.48 18.60
N LYS A 44 -31.89 -26.52 17.44
CA LYS A 44 -31.10 -27.68 17.00
C LYS A 44 -29.69 -27.58 17.59
N GLN A 45 -29.38 -28.41 18.59
CA GLN A 45 -28.07 -28.45 19.28
C GLN A 45 -26.84 -28.51 18.33
N ASN A 46 -26.98 -29.09 17.14
CA ASN A 46 -25.90 -29.22 16.17
C ASN A 46 -25.75 -27.99 15.24
N VAL A 47 -26.72 -27.07 15.20
CA VAL A 47 -26.73 -25.92 14.28
C VAL A 47 -26.02 -24.73 14.92
N VAL A 48 -24.84 -24.39 14.39
CA VAL A 48 -24.00 -23.29 14.88
C VAL A 48 -24.23 -21.97 14.15
N GLY A 49 -24.91 -21.97 13.01
CA GLY A 49 -25.22 -20.77 12.23
C GLY A 49 -26.20 -21.05 11.11
N THR A 50 -26.80 -19.99 10.58
CA THR A 50 -27.66 -20.02 9.38
C THR A 50 -27.37 -18.82 8.49
N ALA A 51 -27.63 -18.93 7.20
CA ALA A 51 -27.52 -17.81 6.25
C ALA A 51 -28.41 -18.08 5.03
N ILE A 52 -28.43 -17.15 4.07
CA ILE A 52 -29.01 -17.41 2.75
C ILE A 52 -27.90 -17.42 1.70
N GLY A 53 -28.10 -18.13 0.59
CA GLY A 53 -27.11 -18.22 -0.47
C GLY A 53 -27.47 -19.21 -1.56
N LEU A 54 -26.48 -19.63 -2.35
CA LEU A 54 -26.62 -20.65 -3.38
C LEU A 54 -26.17 -22.03 -2.87
N TYR A 55 -26.82 -23.08 -3.34
CA TYR A 55 -26.59 -24.45 -2.86
C TYR A 55 -25.18 -24.95 -3.19
N PHE A 56 -24.39 -25.25 -2.17
CA PHE A 56 -23.04 -25.77 -2.34
C PHE A 56 -23.07 -27.23 -2.84
N ARG A 57 -22.46 -27.47 -4.00
CA ARG A 57 -22.30 -28.79 -4.63
C ARG A 57 -20.88 -29.28 -4.40
N ARG A 58 -20.70 -30.54 -4.02
CA ARG A 58 -19.35 -31.10 -3.82
C ARG A 58 -18.60 -31.08 -5.15
N ARG A 59 -17.27 -30.94 -5.10
CA ARG A 59 -16.41 -30.99 -6.28
C ARG A 59 -16.54 -32.34 -7.01
N ARG A 60 -16.76 -33.43 -6.26
CA ARG A 60 -16.99 -34.79 -6.76
C ARG A 60 -18.43 -35.08 -7.21
N ASP A 61 -19.40 -34.21 -6.93
CA ASP A 61 -20.79 -34.40 -7.40
C ASP A 61 -20.83 -34.27 -8.94
N ARG A 62 -21.36 -35.29 -9.65
CA ARG A 62 -21.42 -35.35 -11.12
C ARG A 62 -22.14 -34.12 -11.72
N LYS A 63 -21.63 -33.62 -12.85
CA LYS A 63 -22.05 -32.34 -13.48
C LYS A 63 -23.52 -32.23 -13.92
N SER A 64 -24.33 -33.30 -13.87
CA SER A 64 -25.60 -33.35 -14.61
C SER A 64 -26.78 -34.00 -13.88
N TYR A 65 -26.99 -33.72 -12.58
CA TYR A 65 -28.15 -34.21 -11.81
C TYR A 65 -29.51 -34.02 -12.54
N LEU A 66 -29.68 -32.90 -13.24
CA LEU A 66 -30.87 -32.60 -14.05
C LEU A 66 -31.01 -33.49 -15.32
N LYS A 67 -29.90 -33.99 -15.89
CA LYS A 67 -29.88 -34.89 -17.06
C LYS A 67 -29.74 -36.39 -16.70
N MET A 68 -29.66 -36.73 -15.41
CA MET A 68 -29.59 -38.13 -14.95
C MET A 68 -30.98 -38.78 -14.97
N SER A 69 -31.03 -40.06 -15.34
CA SER A 69 -32.27 -40.85 -15.29
C SER A 69 -32.77 -41.00 -13.84
N PRO A 70 -34.06 -41.28 -13.59
CA PRO A 70 -34.56 -41.55 -12.24
C PRO A 70 -33.79 -42.67 -11.52
N ARG A 71 -33.35 -43.69 -12.27
CA ARG A 71 -32.53 -44.81 -11.76
C ARG A 71 -31.14 -44.36 -11.33
N ASP A 72 -30.51 -43.47 -12.10
CA ASP A 72 -29.20 -42.91 -11.77
C ASP A 72 -29.27 -41.93 -10.59
N ARG A 73 -30.37 -41.16 -10.46
CA ARG A 73 -30.61 -40.29 -9.29
C ARG A 73 -30.75 -41.13 -8.02
N ALA A 74 -31.57 -42.18 -8.02
CA ALA A 74 -31.70 -43.09 -6.89
C ALA A 74 -30.37 -43.76 -6.50
N ARG A 75 -29.55 -44.15 -7.48
CA ARG A 75 -28.21 -44.73 -7.25
C ARG A 75 -27.21 -43.71 -6.70
N ASP A 76 -27.26 -42.47 -7.15
CA ASP A 76 -26.45 -41.35 -6.64
C ASP A 76 -26.87 -40.95 -5.21
N GLU A 77 -28.15 -41.13 -4.85
CA GLU A 77 -28.68 -40.94 -3.50
C GLU A 77 -28.37 -42.10 -2.55
N GLN A 78 -28.28 -43.35 -3.06
CA GLN A 78 -27.82 -44.52 -2.29
C GLN A 78 -26.32 -44.47 -1.94
N LEU A 79 -25.49 -43.84 -2.77
CA LEU A 79 -24.12 -43.51 -2.39
C LEU A 79 -24.16 -42.52 -1.22
N SER A 80 -23.65 -42.91 -0.04
CA SER A 80 -23.71 -42.05 1.15
C SER A 80 -22.91 -40.76 0.93
N LYS A 81 -23.59 -39.70 0.48
CA LYS A 81 -22.96 -38.41 0.18
C LYS A 81 -22.29 -37.87 1.43
N GLY A 82 -20.96 -37.86 1.42
CA GLY A 82 -20.13 -37.48 2.57
C GLY A 82 -20.34 -36.03 3.02
N GLU A 83 -19.60 -35.60 4.02
CA GLU A 83 -19.74 -34.24 4.54
C GLU A 83 -19.52 -33.15 3.48
N ARG A 84 -20.17 -32.00 3.71
CA ARG A 84 -20.10 -30.84 2.83
C ARG A 84 -19.37 -29.72 3.58
N THR A 85 -18.25 -29.26 3.05
CA THR A 85 -17.43 -28.17 3.63
C THR A 85 -17.14 -27.11 2.55
N PHE A 86 -16.65 -25.94 2.95
CA PHE A 86 -16.25 -24.87 2.01
C PHE A 86 -15.08 -25.26 1.10
N GLN A 87 -14.29 -26.26 1.50
CA GLN A 87 -13.12 -26.76 0.78
C GLN A 87 -13.52 -27.80 -0.27
N ASN A 88 -14.40 -28.74 0.13
CA ASN A 88 -14.80 -29.85 -0.73
C ASN A 88 -15.99 -29.53 -1.65
N SER A 89 -16.61 -28.35 -1.49
CA SER A 89 -17.81 -27.93 -2.22
C SER A 89 -17.71 -26.48 -2.70
N SER A 90 -18.40 -26.18 -3.79
CA SER A 90 -18.50 -24.83 -4.36
C SER A 90 -19.92 -24.56 -4.83
N VAL A 91 -20.22 -23.30 -5.08
CA VAL A 91 -21.32 -22.91 -5.97
C VAL A 91 -20.94 -23.31 -7.41
N LYS A 92 -21.94 -23.52 -8.26
CA LYS A 92 -21.82 -23.81 -9.70
C LYS A 92 -23.00 -23.12 -10.40
N ASP A 93 -22.96 -22.92 -11.71
CA ASP A 93 -24.04 -22.29 -12.49
C ASP A 93 -25.41 -23.01 -12.38
N SER A 94 -25.39 -24.27 -11.94
CA SER A 94 -26.59 -25.09 -11.67
C SER A 94 -26.96 -25.16 -10.19
N SER A 95 -26.34 -24.38 -9.31
CA SER A 95 -26.75 -24.20 -7.93
C SER A 95 -28.01 -23.33 -7.84
N TRP A 96 -28.87 -23.62 -6.88
CA TRP A 96 -30.14 -22.94 -6.67
C TRP A 96 -30.14 -22.15 -5.35
N PRO A 97 -30.97 -21.11 -5.21
CA PRO A 97 -31.26 -20.43 -3.95
C PRO A 97 -31.58 -21.39 -2.79
N CYS A 98 -31.03 -21.15 -1.59
CA CYS A 98 -31.26 -22.00 -0.42
C CYS A 98 -30.99 -21.28 0.91
N VAL A 99 -31.56 -21.81 1.99
CA VAL A 99 -31.09 -21.51 3.35
C VAL A 99 -29.86 -22.40 3.64
N LEU A 100 -28.75 -21.76 3.96
CA LEU A 100 -27.52 -22.41 4.41
C LEU A 100 -27.66 -22.70 5.91
N VAL A 101 -27.41 -23.95 6.32
CA VAL A 101 -27.46 -24.37 7.72
C VAL A 101 -26.10 -24.96 8.10
N PHE A 102 -25.40 -24.27 8.99
CA PHE A 102 -24.05 -24.63 9.41
C PHE A 102 -24.10 -25.51 10.65
N VAL A 103 -23.45 -26.67 10.60
CA VAL A 103 -23.43 -27.66 11.68
C VAL A 103 -22.02 -27.97 12.18
N SER A 104 -21.87 -28.17 13.49
CA SER A 104 -20.58 -28.55 14.10
C SER A 104 -20.20 -30.00 13.83
N GLN A 105 -21.19 -30.88 13.66
CA GLN A 105 -20.99 -32.31 13.38
C GLN A 105 -21.79 -32.75 12.16
N TRP A 106 -21.19 -33.57 11.29
CA TRP A 106 -21.91 -34.20 10.19
C TRP A 106 -22.53 -35.53 10.63
N ILE A 107 -23.86 -35.58 10.63
CA ILE A 107 -24.65 -36.71 11.13
C ILE A 107 -25.41 -37.28 9.93
N ARG A 108 -25.33 -38.60 9.70
CA ARG A 108 -26.00 -39.23 8.55
C ARG A 108 -27.49 -39.36 8.85
N ARG A 109 -28.34 -39.28 7.82
CA ARG A 109 -29.80 -39.50 7.98
C ARG A 109 -30.15 -40.86 8.59
N SER A 110 -29.33 -41.88 8.33
CA SER A 110 -29.41 -43.23 8.92
C SER A 110 -29.29 -43.27 10.45
N ASP A 111 -28.72 -42.23 11.05
CA ASP A 111 -28.35 -42.21 12.46
C ASP A 111 -29.48 -41.63 13.34
N PHE A 112 -30.55 -41.14 12.70
CA PHE A 112 -31.78 -40.66 13.34
C PHE A 112 -32.90 -41.70 13.23
N GLY A 113 -33.68 -41.88 14.30
CA GLY A 113 -34.79 -42.84 14.33
C GLY A 113 -35.08 -43.37 15.74
N THR A 114 -36.20 -44.07 15.89
CA THR A 114 -36.53 -44.80 17.12
C THR A 114 -35.48 -45.89 17.35
N GLY A 115 -34.83 -45.91 18.51
CA GLY A 115 -33.72 -46.83 18.81
C GLY A 115 -32.39 -46.52 18.08
N LYS A 116 -32.23 -45.32 17.51
CA LYS A 116 -30.96 -44.85 16.91
C LYS A 116 -30.26 -43.82 17.81
N LYS A 117 -29.06 -43.38 17.39
CA LYS A 117 -28.20 -42.45 18.18
C LYS A 117 -28.89 -41.12 18.50
N LEU A 118 -29.78 -40.63 17.64
CA LEU A 118 -30.44 -39.34 17.83
C LEU A 118 -31.95 -39.39 17.49
N ASN A 119 -32.73 -38.61 18.24
CA ASN A 119 -34.18 -38.50 18.03
C ASN A 119 -34.49 -37.75 16.71
N PRO A 120 -35.47 -38.20 15.90
CA PRO A 120 -35.87 -37.55 14.65
C PRO A 120 -36.12 -36.04 14.72
N ARG A 121 -36.54 -35.50 15.87
CA ARG A 121 -36.74 -34.04 16.09
C ARG A 121 -35.47 -33.20 15.90
N HIS A 122 -34.29 -33.82 15.87
CA HIS A 122 -33.01 -33.16 15.62
C HIS A 122 -32.56 -33.23 14.15
N ILE A 123 -33.34 -33.88 13.26
CA ILE A 123 -33.10 -33.84 11.81
C ILE A 123 -33.28 -32.39 11.32
N ILE A 124 -32.35 -31.94 10.47
CA ILE A 124 -32.51 -30.72 9.68
C ILE A 124 -33.26 -31.10 8.39
N PRO A 125 -34.41 -30.50 8.08
CA PRO A 125 -35.19 -30.86 6.91
C PRO A 125 -34.45 -30.50 5.60
N PRO A 126 -34.67 -31.23 4.49
CA PRO A 126 -34.08 -30.91 3.19
C PRO A 126 -34.59 -29.61 2.57
N ALA A 127 -35.78 -29.16 2.97
CA ALA A 127 -36.45 -27.97 2.49
C ALA A 127 -37.37 -27.42 3.58
N LEU A 128 -37.67 -26.13 3.48
CA LEU A 128 -38.61 -25.38 4.30
C LEU A 128 -39.83 -25.08 3.42
N TYR A 129 -41.03 -25.15 3.99
CA TYR A 129 -42.29 -24.97 3.27
C TYR A 129 -42.97 -23.69 3.77
N LEU A 130 -43.20 -22.74 2.87
CA LEU A 130 -43.93 -21.52 3.18
C LEU A 130 -45.46 -21.78 3.11
N PRO A 131 -46.28 -20.98 3.80
CA PRO A 131 -47.73 -21.20 3.87
C PRO A 131 -48.45 -21.12 2.51
N ASP A 132 -47.84 -20.46 1.53
CA ASP A 132 -48.33 -20.33 0.16
C ASP A 132 -47.84 -21.43 -0.80
N GLY A 133 -47.16 -22.45 -0.26
CA GLY A 133 -46.64 -23.58 -1.04
C GLY A 133 -45.26 -23.36 -1.68
N ARG A 134 -44.63 -22.18 -1.54
CA ARG A 134 -43.21 -22.00 -1.93
C ARG A 134 -42.32 -22.96 -1.13
N VAL A 135 -41.42 -23.67 -1.82
CA VAL A 135 -40.49 -24.64 -1.22
C VAL A 135 -39.07 -24.11 -1.30
N VAL A 136 -38.45 -23.86 -0.15
CA VAL A 136 -37.09 -23.29 -0.03
C VAL A 136 -36.09 -24.40 0.33
N PRO A 137 -35.13 -24.75 -0.54
CA PRO A 137 -34.13 -25.78 -0.25
C PRO A 137 -33.22 -25.44 0.94
N VAL A 138 -32.75 -26.48 1.65
CA VAL A 138 -31.78 -26.34 2.75
C VAL A 138 -30.44 -26.98 2.35
N CYS A 139 -29.37 -26.18 2.43
CA CYS A 139 -28.00 -26.64 2.21
C CYS A 139 -27.25 -26.79 3.53
N VAL A 140 -27.20 -28.02 4.06
CA VAL A 140 -26.42 -28.35 5.26
C VAL A 140 -24.92 -28.34 4.94
N MET A 141 -24.16 -27.56 5.71
CA MET A 141 -22.71 -27.39 5.64
C MET A 141 -22.08 -27.76 6.99
N LYS A 142 -21.10 -28.66 7.01
CA LYS A 142 -20.26 -28.87 8.19
C LYS A 142 -19.24 -27.74 8.27
N VAL A 143 -19.12 -27.14 9.45
CA VAL A 143 -18.04 -26.23 9.82
C VAL A 143 -17.54 -26.62 11.20
N SER A 144 -16.23 -26.56 11.41
CA SER A 144 -15.64 -26.79 12.73
C SER A 144 -15.28 -25.42 13.31
N PRO A 145 -16.02 -24.88 14.30
CA PRO A 145 -15.66 -23.62 14.94
C PRO A 145 -14.27 -23.74 15.58
N SER A 146 -13.42 -22.74 15.38
CA SER A 146 -12.15 -22.61 16.08
C SER A 146 -12.18 -21.39 16.97
N ILE A 147 -11.64 -21.50 18.18
CA ILE A 147 -11.29 -20.30 18.94
C ILE A 147 -10.12 -19.68 18.21
N ALA A 148 -10.31 -18.47 17.66
CA ALA A 148 -9.22 -17.69 17.11
C ALA A 148 -8.16 -17.50 18.21
N ARG A 149 -7.01 -18.15 18.05
CA ARG A 149 -5.83 -17.78 18.85
C ARG A 149 -5.46 -16.35 18.41
N PRO A 150 -5.21 -15.42 19.35
CA PRO A 150 -4.58 -14.16 18.99
C PRO A 150 -3.26 -14.48 18.30
N ALA A 151 -3.20 -14.25 16.99
CA ALA A 151 -1.92 -14.15 16.32
C ALA A 151 -1.18 -12.96 16.94
N PRO A 152 0.16 -12.99 17.05
CA PRO A 152 0.90 -11.76 17.28
C PRO A 152 0.46 -10.76 16.21
N LEU A 153 0.16 -9.52 16.59
CA LEU A 153 -0.12 -8.46 15.62
C LEU A 153 0.98 -8.48 14.56
N ALA A 154 0.59 -8.63 13.30
CA ALA A 154 1.51 -8.39 12.20
C ALA A 154 2.11 -6.99 12.39
N ARG A 155 3.40 -6.83 12.12
CA ARG A 155 4.10 -5.58 12.39
C ARG A 155 3.46 -4.47 11.54
N LEU A 156 2.68 -3.62 12.21
CA LEU A 156 1.88 -2.58 11.60
C LEU A 156 2.78 -1.64 10.78
N SER A 157 2.41 -1.42 9.52
CA SER A 157 3.03 -0.41 8.69
C SER A 157 2.34 0.91 8.96
N TRP A 158 3.09 1.92 9.41
CA TRP A 158 2.58 3.26 9.70
C TRP A 158 3.02 4.21 8.57
N PRO A 159 2.16 4.52 7.60
CA PRO A 159 2.59 5.29 6.44
C PRO A 159 2.90 6.74 6.83
N THR A 160 3.89 7.36 6.20
CA THR A 160 4.37 8.71 6.56
C THR A 160 3.77 9.83 5.70
N SER A 161 2.90 9.45 4.77
CA SER A 161 2.15 10.25 3.81
C SER A 161 0.79 10.66 4.40
N MET A 162 -0.30 10.62 3.62
CA MET A 162 -1.65 11.00 4.04
C MET A 162 -2.45 9.80 4.57
N MET A 163 -3.31 10.04 5.55
CA MET A 163 -4.23 9.06 6.12
C MET A 163 -5.35 8.72 5.13
N GLY A 164 -5.72 7.44 5.00
CA GLY A 164 -6.72 6.98 4.02
C GLY A 164 -7.30 5.62 4.37
N GLY A 165 -8.12 5.02 3.51
CA GLY A 165 -8.70 3.70 3.81
C GLY A 165 -7.64 2.61 3.91
N GLY A 166 -7.70 1.76 4.93
CA GLY A 166 -6.68 0.76 5.27
C GLY A 166 -5.51 1.29 6.12
N PHE A 167 -5.46 2.60 6.42
CA PHE A 167 -4.44 3.18 7.29
C PHE A 167 -4.64 2.76 8.75
N PRO A 168 -3.60 2.47 9.55
CA PRO A 168 -3.78 2.05 10.93
C PRO A 168 -4.15 3.22 11.85
N LEU A 169 -5.00 2.92 12.83
CA LEU A 169 -5.36 3.86 13.89
C LEU A 169 -5.29 3.18 15.27
N VAL A 170 -5.04 4.00 16.29
CA VAL A 170 -4.81 3.60 17.68
C VAL A 170 -5.89 4.19 18.56
N CYS A 171 -6.48 3.38 19.44
CA CYS A 171 -7.18 3.86 20.62
C CYS A 171 -6.57 3.28 21.90
N GLU A 172 -6.74 3.99 23.00
CA GLU A 172 -6.26 3.56 24.32
C GLU A 172 -7.46 3.40 25.25
N VAL A 173 -7.69 2.18 25.72
CA VAL A 173 -8.89 1.81 26.48
C VAL A 173 -8.46 0.97 27.68
N GLN A 174 -8.73 1.48 28.89
CA GLN A 174 -8.45 0.79 30.16
C GLN A 174 -6.97 0.37 30.31
N GLY A 175 -6.03 1.23 29.88
CA GLY A 175 -4.59 0.95 29.92
C GLY A 175 -4.11 -0.06 28.89
N GLN A 176 -4.93 -0.41 27.89
CA GLN A 176 -4.54 -1.22 26.74
C GLN A 176 -4.63 -0.41 25.46
N GLU A 177 -3.56 -0.47 24.67
CA GLU A 177 -3.57 0.03 23.30
C GLU A 177 -4.26 -0.99 22.38
N ARG A 178 -5.15 -0.51 21.50
CA ARG A 178 -5.81 -1.30 20.47
C ARG A 178 -5.59 -0.65 19.13
N VAL A 179 -5.27 -1.47 18.14
CA VAL A 179 -5.09 -1.02 16.75
C VAL A 179 -6.24 -1.52 15.89
N ALA A 180 -6.61 -0.71 14.92
CA ALA A 180 -7.62 -0.99 13.92
C ALA A 180 -7.27 -0.31 12.59
N SER A 181 -8.19 -0.37 11.63
CA SER A 181 -8.09 0.24 10.30
C SER A 181 -9.07 1.40 10.15
N VAL A 182 -8.63 2.45 9.47
CA VAL A 182 -9.54 3.39 8.78
C VAL A 182 -10.24 2.65 7.65
N GLY A 183 -11.53 2.86 7.47
CA GLY A 183 -12.30 2.31 6.34
C GLY A 183 -12.26 3.19 5.11
N CYS A 184 -12.81 4.40 5.23
CA CYS A 184 -12.86 5.42 4.19
C CYS A 184 -13.15 6.80 4.81
N LEU A 185 -13.12 7.85 3.98
CA LEU A 185 -13.64 9.17 4.34
C LEU A 185 -15.13 9.29 3.97
N VAL A 186 -15.91 9.90 4.86
CA VAL A 186 -17.34 10.23 4.65
C VAL A 186 -17.62 11.65 5.10
N THR A 187 -18.69 12.28 4.61
CA THR A 187 -19.06 13.67 4.96
C THR A 187 -20.57 13.81 5.12
N ASP A 188 -21.02 14.75 5.95
CA ASP A 188 -22.43 15.17 6.01
C ASP A 188 -22.69 16.51 5.29
N GLY A 189 -21.77 16.91 4.42
CA GLY A 189 -21.81 18.20 3.72
C GLY A 189 -21.25 19.37 4.53
N HIS A 190 -21.02 19.21 5.84
CA HIS A 190 -20.32 20.20 6.66
C HIS A 190 -18.95 19.68 7.12
N ASN A 191 -18.93 18.56 7.84
CA ASN A 191 -17.71 17.96 8.37
C ASN A 191 -17.27 16.77 7.50
N THR A 192 -15.97 16.51 7.48
CA THR A 192 -15.41 15.25 6.95
C THR A 192 -15.01 14.36 8.13
N TYR A 193 -15.32 13.08 8.01
CA TYR A 193 -15.10 12.08 9.03
C TYR A 193 -14.28 10.91 8.48
N ALA A 194 -13.41 10.34 9.31
CA ALA A 194 -12.84 9.03 9.06
C ALA A 194 -13.75 7.95 9.67
N LEU A 195 -14.16 6.99 8.85
CA LEU A 195 -15.07 5.90 9.23
C LEU A 195 -14.26 4.68 9.70
N SER A 196 -14.59 4.12 10.86
CA SER A 196 -14.02 2.85 11.38
C SER A 196 -15.07 2.12 12.26
N ASN A 197 -14.70 1.08 13.02
CA ASN A 197 -15.66 0.40 13.89
C ASN A 197 -15.92 1.11 15.22
N ARG A 198 -17.13 0.96 15.76
CA ARG A 198 -17.48 1.56 17.05
C ARG A 198 -16.77 0.89 18.23
N HIS A 199 -16.50 -0.41 18.17
CA HIS A 199 -15.69 -1.09 19.20
C HIS A 199 -14.24 -0.61 19.26
N VAL A 200 -13.80 0.14 18.25
CA VAL A 200 -12.50 0.80 18.15
C VAL A 200 -12.60 2.26 18.61
N THR A 201 -13.48 3.06 17.98
CA THR A 201 -13.61 4.49 18.29
C THR A 201 -14.13 4.73 19.71
N GLY A 202 -14.91 3.81 20.27
CA GLY A 202 -15.52 3.96 21.58
C GLY A 202 -16.70 4.95 21.58
N PRO A 203 -17.13 5.44 22.76
CA PRO A 203 -18.14 6.49 22.87
C PRO A 203 -17.66 7.83 22.29
N ALA A 204 -18.59 8.79 22.15
CA ALA A 204 -18.28 10.11 21.62
C ALA A 204 -17.26 10.88 22.50
N GLY A 205 -16.46 11.76 21.88
CA GLY A 205 -15.43 12.58 22.52
C GLY A 205 -14.10 11.86 22.80
N VAL A 206 -14.03 10.54 22.63
CA VAL A 206 -12.80 9.76 22.80
C VAL A 206 -11.77 10.17 21.74
N PRO A 207 -10.52 10.51 22.12
CA PRO A 207 -9.46 10.81 21.17
C PRO A 207 -8.99 9.54 20.47
N VAL A 208 -8.86 9.63 19.14
CA VAL A 208 -8.28 8.58 18.30
C VAL A 208 -6.93 9.06 17.79
N PHE A 209 -5.96 8.15 17.75
CA PHE A 209 -4.57 8.46 17.42
C PHE A 209 -4.08 7.67 16.21
N THR A 210 -2.91 8.04 15.70
CA THR A 210 -2.09 7.20 14.81
C THR A 210 -0.61 7.48 15.08
N GLU A 211 0.30 6.63 14.59
CA GLU A 211 1.71 7.03 14.45
C GLU A 211 1.96 7.66 13.07
N LEU A 212 2.17 8.97 13.03
CA LEU A 212 2.62 9.67 11.83
C LEU A 212 4.10 10.03 11.98
N ARG A 213 4.95 9.54 11.06
CA ARG A 213 6.41 9.80 11.04
C ARG A 213 7.11 9.41 12.37
N GLY A 214 6.63 8.35 13.03
CA GLY A 214 7.16 7.87 14.31
C GLY A 214 6.80 8.74 15.52
N THR A 215 5.81 9.62 15.38
CA THR A 215 5.22 10.39 16.48
C THR A 215 3.75 10.01 16.60
N ARG A 216 3.25 9.75 17.82
CA ARG A 216 1.82 9.56 18.06
C ARG A 216 1.09 10.91 17.94
N VAL A 217 0.07 10.98 17.09
CA VAL A 217 -0.70 12.19 16.77
C VAL A 217 -2.18 11.91 17.00
N GLU A 218 -2.91 12.84 17.63
CA GLU A 218 -4.38 12.79 17.71
C GLU A 218 -4.95 13.19 16.35
N ILE A 219 -5.59 12.25 15.66
CA ILE A 219 -6.10 12.45 14.30
C ILE A 219 -7.52 13.03 14.29
N GLY A 220 -8.21 12.94 15.43
CA GLY A 220 -9.59 13.33 15.58
C GLY A 220 -10.24 12.74 16.83
N ARG A 221 -11.54 12.97 16.98
CA ARG A 221 -12.34 12.47 18.12
C ARG A 221 -13.57 11.72 17.64
N SER A 222 -13.94 10.68 18.37
CA SER A 222 -15.13 9.88 18.07
C SER A 222 -16.39 10.75 18.11
N SER A 223 -17.15 10.75 17.02
CA SER A 223 -18.39 11.52 16.86
C SER A 223 -19.57 10.88 17.60
N GLU A 224 -20.61 11.67 17.84
CA GLU A 224 -21.93 11.15 18.24
C GLU A 224 -22.59 10.33 17.12
N LYS A 225 -22.21 10.55 15.85
CA LYS A 225 -22.60 9.74 14.69
C LYS A 225 -21.94 8.34 14.76
N GLN A 226 -22.61 7.39 15.42
CA GLN A 226 -22.14 6.02 15.63
C GLN A 226 -23.29 4.99 15.67
N LEU A 227 -23.03 3.76 15.22
CA LEU A 227 -23.97 2.63 15.21
C LEU A 227 -23.37 1.40 15.90
N THR A 228 -24.17 0.70 16.69
CA THR A 228 -23.80 -0.62 17.28
C THR A 228 -24.45 -1.75 16.50
N ARG A 229 -25.74 -1.93 16.68
CA ARG A 229 -26.60 -2.89 16.01
C ARG A 229 -27.93 -2.21 15.71
N LEU A 230 -28.57 -2.61 14.62
CA LEU A 230 -29.90 -2.15 14.25
C LEU A 230 -30.87 -3.34 14.29
N PRO A 231 -32.13 -3.16 14.72
CA PRO A 231 -33.19 -4.11 14.37
C PRO A 231 -33.19 -4.34 12.86
N PHE A 232 -33.29 -5.59 12.43
CA PHE A 232 -33.16 -5.94 11.01
C PHE A 232 -34.20 -5.22 10.14
N SER A 233 -35.40 -4.97 10.69
CA SER A 233 -36.47 -4.18 10.07
C SER A 233 -36.19 -2.67 9.95
N GLU A 234 -35.20 -2.11 10.66
CA GLU A 234 -34.74 -0.72 10.43
C GLU A 234 -33.68 -0.65 9.34
N ALA A 235 -32.82 -1.68 9.26
CA ALA A 235 -31.84 -1.82 8.20
C ALA A 235 -32.54 -2.11 6.86
N TYR A 236 -33.46 -3.07 6.84
CA TYR A 236 -34.16 -3.56 5.65
C TYR A 236 -35.68 -3.67 5.87
N PRO A 237 -36.43 -2.55 5.92
CA PRO A 237 -37.88 -2.54 6.15
C PRO A 237 -38.71 -3.48 5.26
N GLN A 238 -38.27 -3.82 4.05
CA GLN A 238 -39.03 -4.69 3.14
C GLN A 238 -38.81 -6.21 3.38
N TYR A 239 -37.88 -6.57 4.27
CA TYR A 239 -37.52 -7.95 4.56
C TYR A 239 -38.04 -8.43 5.93
N PRO A 240 -38.40 -9.73 6.06
CA PRO A 240 -38.74 -10.34 7.35
C PRO A 240 -37.49 -10.53 8.22
N GLY A 241 -37.69 -10.70 9.53
CA GLY A 241 -36.60 -10.75 10.52
C GLY A 241 -36.94 -10.09 11.85
N SER A 242 -38.18 -10.26 12.34
CA SER A 242 -38.71 -9.59 13.55
C SER A 242 -37.89 -9.84 14.82
N ARG A 243 -37.09 -10.92 14.85
CA ARG A 243 -36.19 -11.28 15.96
C ARG A 243 -34.73 -11.32 15.52
N THR A 244 -34.34 -10.41 14.64
CA THR A 244 -32.97 -10.30 14.12
C THR A 244 -32.39 -8.91 14.36
N PHE A 245 -31.13 -8.85 14.79
CA PHE A 245 -30.30 -7.65 14.77
C PHE A 245 -29.25 -7.77 13.66
N LEU A 246 -29.14 -6.73 12.82
CA LEU A 246 -27.96 -6.51 12.00
C LEU A 246 -26.87 -5.92 12.89
N ASN A 247 -25.70 -6.55 12.94
CA ASN A 247 -24.54 -5.92 13.56
C ASN A 247 -23.95 -4.91 12.57
N VAL A 248 -23.72 -3.68 13.01
CA VAL A 248 -23.22 -2.60 12.15
C VAL A 248 -21.84 -2.18 12.62
N ASP A 249 -21.74 -1.83 13.89
CA ASP A 249 -20.50 -1.56 14.62
C ASP A 249 -19.60 -0.55 13.89
N VAL A 250 -20.12 0.67 13.70
CA VAL A 250 -19.44 1.77 13.01
C VAL A 250 -19.38 3.00 13.91
N GLY A 251 -18.22 3.64 13.95
CA GLY A 251 -18.03 4.96 14.55
C GLY A 251 -17.36 5.89 13.55
N LEU A 252 -17.83 7.14 13.51
CA LEU A 252 -17.15 8.20 12.79
C LEU A 252 -16.15 8.90 13.71
N ILE A 253 -15.02 9.32 13.16
CA ILE A 253 -14.00 10.13 13.80
C ILE A 253 -14.04 11.51 13.14
N ASP A 254 -14.38 12.54 13.89
CA ASP A 254 -14.31 13.94 13.46
C ASP A 254 -12.83 14.33 13.36
N VAL A 255 -12.34 14.63 12.16
CA VAL A 255 -10.89 14.71 11.90
C VAL A 255 -10.35 16.11 12.14
N ASN A 256 -9.21 16.21 12.84
CA ASN A 256 -8.66 17.49 13.28
C ASN A 256 -8.18 18.38 12.13
N ASP A 257 -7.59 17.79 11.09
CA ASP A 257 -7.19 18.48 9.87
C ASP A 257 -7.39 17.54 8.68
N VAL A 258 -8.31 17.89 7.78
CA VAL A 258 -8.64 17.08 6.59
C VAL A 258 -7.49 17.08 5.56
N ASN A 259 -6.56 18.04 5.61
CA ASN A 259 -5.46 18.14 4.64
C ASN A 259 -4.45 16.99 4.78
N ASP A 260 -4.35 16.38 5.96
CA ASP A 260 -3.53 15.18 6.19
C ASP A 260 -4.20 13.88 5.68
N TRP A 261 -5.41 13.95 5.10
CA TRP A 261 -6.16 12.78 4.62
C TRP A 261 -6.28 12.71 3.09
N THR A 262 -6.57 11.51 2.57
CA THR A 262 -6.93 11.23 1.18
C THR A 262 -8.14 10.29 1.12
N SER A 263 -8.98 10.43 0.09
CA SER A 263 -10.09 9.53 -0.20
C SER A 263 -9.64 8.16 -0.76
N GLN A 264 -8.35 8.02 -1.09
CA GLN A 264 -7.81 6.78 -1.63
C GLN A 264 -7.68 5.68 -0.57
N VAL A 265 -7.75 4.44 -1.03
CA VAL A 265 -7.57 3.25 -0.20
C VAL A 265 -6.21 2.64 -0.47
N TYR A 266 -5.50 2.33 0.61
CA TYR A 266 -4.19 1.69 0.57
C TYR A 266 -4.25 0.34 -0.17
N GLY A 267 -3.17 -0.05 -0.84
CA GLY A 267 -3.07 -1.15 -1.82
C GLY A 267 -4.09 -1.20 -2.99
N LEU A 268 -5.05 -0.26 -3.08
CA LEU A 268 -6.15 -0.25 -4.06
C LEU A 268 -6.22 1.03 -4.92
N GLY A 269 -5.78 2.18 -4.41
CA GLY A 269 -5.77 3.46 -5.12
C GLY A 269 -7.08 4.26 -5.02
N PRO A 270 -7.43 5.07 -6.04
CA PRO A 270 -8.70 5.78 -6.10
C PRO A 270 -9.88 4.83 -6.10
N ILE A 271 -10.93 5.21 -5.36
CA ILE A 271 -12.19 4.45 -5.25
C ILE A 271 -13.27 5.04 -6.16
N GLY A 272 -14.15 4.17 -6.64
CA GLY A 272 -15.32 4.53 -7.42
C GLY A 272 -16.52 4.90 -6.56
N GLU A 273 -17.67 4.91 -7.21
CA GLU A 273 -18.96 5.02 -6.52
C GLU A 273 -19.17 3.88 -5.54
N LEU A 274 -19.75 4.21 -4.39
CA LEU A 274 -20.36 3.27 -3.46
C LEU A 274 -21.13 2.18 -4.22
N ALA A 275 -20.92 0.92 -3.87
CA ALA A 275 -21.73 -0.19 -4.36
C ALA A 275 -23.10 -0.10 -3.67
N ASP A 276 -23.95 0.79 -4.19
CA ASP A 276 -25.24 1.10 -3.60
C ASP A 276 -26.13 -0.14 -3.55
N LEU A 277 -26.56 -0.49 -2.34
CA LEU A 277 -27.28 -1.71 -2.04
C LEU A 277 -28.49 -1.43 -1.14
N SER A 278 -29.64 -1.94 -1.58
CA SER A 278 -30.95 -1.86 -0.94
C SER A 278 -31.69 -3.20 -1.07
N GLU A 279 -32.83 -3.35 -0.41
CA GLU A 279 -33.68 -4.56 -0.52
C GLU A 279 -34.12 -4.90 -1.96
N GLN A 280 -34.05 -3.94 -2.88
CA GLN A 280 -34.44 -4.12 -4.27
C GLN A 280 -33.34 -4.72 -5.15
N ASN A 281 -32.06 -4.50 -4.82
CA ASN A 281 -30.93 -4.90 -5.68
C ASN A 281 -29.94 -5.87 -5.00
N ILE A 282 -29.93 -6.00 -3.67
CA ILE A 282 -29.13 -7.02 -2.98
C ILE A 282 -29.65 -8.41 -3.38
N SER A 283 -28.78 -9.20 -4.00
CA SER A 283 -29.19 -10.42 -4.70
C SER A 283 -28.16 -11.53 -4.56
N LEU A 284 -28.63 -12.76 -4.81
CA LEU A 284 -27.80 -13.97 -4.76
C LEU A 284 -26.72 -14.00 -5.86
N ARG A 285 -26.72 -13.04 -6.80
CA ARG A 285 -25.62 -12.84 -7.75
C ARG A 285 -24.32 -12.41 -7.06
N LEU A 286 -24.40 -11.82 -5.86
CA LEU A 286 -23.21 -11.50 -5.06
C LEU A 286 -22.51 -12.74 -4.50
N ILE A 287 -23.15 -13.93 -4.53
CA ILE A 287 -22.55 -15.16 -4.02
C ILE A 287 -21.47 -15.68 -4.98
N ASP A 288 -20.29 -15.95 -4.42
CA ASP A 288 -19.05 -16.40 -5.07
C ASP A 288 -18.33 -15.34 -5.92
N GLU A 289 -18.81 -14.10 -5.92
CA GLU A 289 -18.13 -12.95 -6.52
C GLU A 289 -16.85 -12.58 -5.76
N ASP A 290 -15.85 -12.08 -6.49
CA ASP A 290 -14.59 -11.58 -5.93
C ASP A 290 -14.79 -10.25 -5.21
N VAL A 291 -14.07 -10.07 -4.11
CA VAL A 291 -13.95 -8.80 -3.37
C VAL A 291 -12.50 -8.58 -2.95
N VAL A 292 -12.10 -7.31 -2.86
CA VAL A 292 -10.74 -6.90 -2.45
C VAL A 292 -10.80 -5.85 -1.34
N ALA A 293 -9.78 -5.81 -0.49
CA ALA A 293 -9.68 -4.86 0.60
C ALA A 293 -8.21 -4.56 0.93
N TYR A 294 -7.98 -3.61 1.83
CA TYR A 294 -6.69 -3.39 2.48
C TYR A 294 -6.93 -3.04 3.94
N GLY A 295 -6.43 -3.88 4.84
CA GLY A 295 -6.52 -3.67 6.28
C GLY A 295 -5.14 -3.38 6.88
N ALA A 296 -5.11 -2.68 8.00
CA ALA A 296 -3.89 -2.24 8.65
C ALA A 296 -3.01 -3.39 9.17
N ALA A 297 -3.61 -4.54 9.51
CA ALA A 297 -2.88 -5.72 9.99
C ALA A 297 -2.57 -6.72 8.86
N SER A 298 -3.48 -6.92 7.91
CA SER A 298 -3.29 -7.86 6.79
C SER A 298 -2.64 -7.26 5.54
N GLY A 299 -2.63 -5.94 5.40
CA GLY A 299 -2.43 -5.26 4.13
C GLY A 299 -3.47 -5.70 3.10
N LYS A 300 -3.02 -5.91 1.85
CA LYS A 300 -3.90 -6.30 0.74
C LYS A 300 -4.57 -7.66 0.95
N LEU A 301 -5.90 -7.64 0.92
CA LEU A 301 -6.78 -8.79 1.07
C LEU A 301 -7.57 -9.06 -0.23
N ARG A 302 -7.85 -10.34 -0.49
CA ARG A 302 -8.78 -10.80 -1.52
C ARG A 302 -9.64 -11.92 -0.94
N GLY A 303 -10.91 -11.94 -1.32
CA GLY A 303 -11.87 -12.91 -0.84
C GLY A 303 -13.03 -13.12 -1.79
N LYS A 304 -13.97 -13.97 -1.39
CA LYS A 304 -15.23 -14.24 -2.08
C LYS A 304 -16.39 -14.27 -1.10
N ILE A 305 -17.49 -13.61 -1.43
CA ILE A 305 -18.72 -13.64 -0.62
C ILE A 305 -19.31 -15.06 -0.70
N LYS A 306 -19.51 -15.73 0.44
CA LYS A 306 -20.02 -17.12 0.49
C LYS A 306 -21.46 -17.26 0.95
N ALA A 307 -21.97 -16.27 1.67
CA ALA A 307 -23.35 -16.23 2.15
C ALA A 307 -23.78 -14.79 2.45
N LEU A 308 -25.08 -14.54 2.39
CA LEU A 308 -25.70 -13.29 2.82
C LEU A 308 -26.44 -13.49 4.15
N PHE A 309 -26.52 -12.42 4.95
CA PHE A 309 -27.21 -12.36 6.24
C PHE A 309 -26.79 -13.50 7.18
N TYR A 310 -25.48 -13.74 7.30
CA TYR A 310 -24.93 -14.84 8.09
C TYR A 310 -25.12 -14.61 9.59
N ARG A 311 -25.82 -15.55 10.23
CA ARG A 311 -26.00 -15.59 11.68
C ARG A 311 -24.76 -16.16 12.36
N TYR A 312 -24.05 -15.29 13.06
CA TYR A 312 -22.86 -15.62 13.84
C TYR A 312 -23.16 -15.86 15.34
N LYS A 313 -24.31 -15.40 15.84
CA LYS A 313 -24.70 -15.49 17.26
C LYS A 313 -26.23 -15.47 17.45
N SER A 314 -26.71 -16.12 18.51
CA SER A 314 -28.10 -16.04 18.98
C SER A 314 -28.13 -15.81 20.50
N VAL A 315 -28.96 -14.89 21.01
CA VAL A 315 -29.14 -14.61 22.45
C VAL A 315 -30.58 -14.22 22.73
N GLY A 316 -31.21 -14.79 23.77
CA GLY A 316 -32.54 -14.38 24.22
C GLY A 316 -33.65 -14.56 23.17
N GLY A 317 -33.48 -15.49 22.24
CA GLY A 317 -34.40 -15.70 21.10
C GLY A 317 -34.19 -14.75 19.91
N TYR A 318 -33.21 -13.84 19.98
CA TYR A 318 -32.79 -12.98 18.87
C TYR A 318 -31.54 -13.52 18.18
N ASP A 319 -31.53 -13.44 16.85
CA ASP A 319 -30.38 -13.73 16.01
C ASP A 319 -29.59 -12.45 15.68
N TYR A 320 -28.27 -12.59 15.57
CA TYR A 320 -27.34 -11.52 15.20
C TYR A 320 -26.69 -11.91 13.87
N VAL A 321 -26.80 -11.04 12.87
CA VAL A 321 -26.34 -11.30 11.50
C VAL A 321 -25.31 -10.28 11.02
N ALA A 322 -24.44 -10.73 10.10
CA ALA A 322 -23.63 -9.91 9.20
C ALA A 322 -24.25 -9.93 7.80
N ASP A 323 -24.24 -8.84 7.05
CA ASP A 323 -24.77 -8.86 5.67
C ASP A 323 -23.97 -9.79 4.77
N PHE A 324 -22.64 -9.80 4.93
CA PHE A 324 -21.72 -10.59 4.12
C PHE A 324 -20.85 -11.50 4.98
N LEU A 325 -20.79 -12.77 4.60
CA LEU A 325 -19.76 -13.72 5.05
C LEU A 325 -18.73 -13.87 3.92
N ILE A 326 -17.55 -13.27 4.09
CA ILE A 326 -16.51 -13.24 3.05
C ILE A 326 -15.44 -14.27 3.42
N ALA A 327 -15.23 -15.26 2.54
CA ALA A 327 -14.11 -16.19 2.68
C ALA A 327 -12.82 -15.59 2.12
N PRO A 328 -11.65 -15.85 2.74
CA PRO A 328 -10.37 -15.46 2.16
C PRO A 328 -10.10 -16.26 0.87
N ASP A 329 -9.32 -15.67 -0.04
CA ASP A 329 -8.82 -16.39 -1.22
C ASP A 329 -7.95 -17.59 -0.76
N PRO A 330 -8.32 -18.84 -1.11
CA PRO A 330 -7.58 -20.03 -0.67
C PRO A 330 -6.18 -20.15 -1.29
N THR A 331 -5.83 -19.29 -2.25
CA THR A 331 -4.47 -19.18 -2.81
C THR A 331 -3.61 -18.12 -2.12
N SER A 332 -4.23 -17.27 -1.29
CA SER A 332 -3.57 -16.22 -0.52
C SER A 332 -3.05 -16.75 0.82
N THR A 333 -1.86 -16.31 1.22
CA THR A 333 -1.36 -16.48 2.59
C THR A 333 -1.89 -15.41 3.56
N ARG A 334 -2.51 -14.35 3.04
CA ARG A 334 -3.13 -13.26 3.81
C ARG A 334 -4.63 -13.47 3.96
N GLN A 335 -5.13 -13.35 5.17
CA GLN A 335 -6.54 -13.46 5.59
C GLN A 335 -6.76 -12.46 6.72
N THR A 336 -7.99 -11.98 6.94
CA THR A 336 -8.28 -10.98 8.00
C THR A 336 -7.79 -11.40 9.39
N LEU A 337 -7.21 -10.43 10.10
CA LEU A 337 -6.58 -10.53 11.42
C LEU A 337 -7.18 -9.49 12.39
N SER A 338 -6.94 -9.69 13.69
CA SER A 338 -7.11 -8.63 14.69
C SER A 338 -6.31 -7.39 14.27
N GLY A 339 -6.99 -6.25 14.14
CA GLY A 339 -6.42 -5.01 13.60
C GLY A 339 -7.01 -4.59 12.24
N ASP A 340 -7.67 -5.49 11.52
CA ASP A 340 -8.38 -5.16 10.28
C ASP A 340 -9.81 -4.62 10.52
N SER A 341 -10.27 -4.59 11.77
CA SER A 341 -11.50 -3.88 12.20
C SER A 341 -11.59 -2.49 11.56
N GLY A 342 -12.66 -2.21 10.82
CA GLY A 342 -12.91 -0.94 10.13
C GLY A 342 -12.57 -0.96 8.65
N THR A 343 -11.86 -1.99 8.17
CA THR A 343 -11.51 -2.18 6.76
C THR A 343 -12.75 -2.21 5.86
N VAL A 344 -12.72 -1.48 4.74
CA VAL A 344 -13.76 -1.55 3.72
C VAL A 344 -13.39 -2.54 2.62
N TRP A 345 -14.25 -3.51 2.40
CA TRP A 345 -14.26 -4.40 1.25
C TRP A 345 -14.88 -3.72 0.04
N HIS A 346 -14.32 -3.99 -1.14
CA HIS A 346 -14.68 -3.38 -2.41
C HIS A 346 -15.03 -4.45 -3.45
N VAL A 347 -15.97 -4.13 -4.34
CA VAL A 347 -16.05 -4.79 -5.64
C VAL A 347 -14.77 -4.42 -6.42
N PRO A 348 -14.04 -5.38 -7.02
CA PRO A 348 -12.77 -5.12 -7.70
C PRO A 348 -12.90 -4.12 -8.85
N ALA A 349 -11.78 -3.45 -9.16
CA ALA A 349 -11.67 -2.63 -10.36
C ALA A 349 -11.87 -3.46 -11.64
N THR A 350 -12.39 -2.81 -12.67
CA THR A 350 -12.37 -3.28 -14.06
C THR A 350 -11.40 -2.40 -14.88
N GLU A 351 -11.15 -2.75 -16.14
CA GLU A 351 -10.33 -1.92 -17.05
C GLU A 351 -10.86 -0.48 -17.21
N THR A 352 -12.15 -0.27 -16.96
CA THR A 352 -12.86 1.01 -17.17
C THR A 352 -13.38 1.65 -15.88
N SER A 353 -13.18 1.05 -14.70
CA SER A 353 -13.75 1.57 -13.45
C SER A 353 -12.93 1.20 -12.21
N PRO A 354 -12.68 2.15 -11.28
CA PRO A 354 -12.00 1.89 -10.02
C PRO A 354 -12.79 0.98 -9.07
N PRO A 355 -12.17 0.42 -8.01
CA PRO A 355 -12.84 -0.44 -7.04
C PRO A 355 -14.00 0.28 -6.35
N ARG A 356 -15.15 -0.37 -6.20
CA ARG A 356 -16.35 0.23 -5.61
C ARG A 356 -16.52 -0.19 -4.14
N PRO A 357 -16.52 0.74 -3.16
CA PRO A 357 -16.72 0.42 -1.75
C PRO A 357 -18.04 -0.32 -1.50
N LEU A 358 -17.99 -1.47 -0.82
CA LEU A 358 -19.13 -2.39 -0.68
C LEU A 358 -19.59 -2.56 0.77
N ALA A 359 -18.68 -2.91 1.66
CA ALA A 359 -19.02 -3.30 3.03
C ALA A 359 -17.88 -3.01 4.00
N ILE A 360 -18.21 -2.55 5.21
CA ILE A 360 -17.26 -2.40 6.31
C ILE A 360 -17.16 -3.71 7.08
N GLU A 361 -15.95 -4.19 7.31
CA GLU A 361 -15.66 -5.31 8.22
C GLU A 361 -15.66 -4.84 9.68
N TRP A 362 -16.29 -5.64 10.55
CA TRP A 362 -16.30 -5.40 12.00
C TRP A 362 -15.78 -6.57 12.83
N GLY A 363 -15.38 -7.67 12.19
CA GLY A 363 -14.76 -8.81 12.83
C GLY A 363 -14.69 -10.02 11.92
N ALA A 364 -14.18 -11.12 12.44
CA ALA A 364 -13.99 -12.35 11.69
C ALA A 364 -14.44 -13.59 12.47
N GLN A 365 -14.73 -14.67 11.73
CA GLN A 365 -15.01 -15.98 12.29
C GLN A 365 -14.05 -17.03 11.72
N THR A 366 -13.21 -17.58 12.58
CA THR A 366 -12.29 -18.65 12.21
C THR A 366 -13.01 -20.00 12.14
N LEU A 367 -13.02 -20.60 10.95
CA LEU A 367 -13.58 -21.93 10.71
C LEU A 367 -12.47 -22.88 10.27
N LEU A 368 -12.38 -24.05 10.93
CA LEU A 368 -11.51 -25.13 10.52
C LEU A 368 -12.10 -25.87 9.31
N SER A 369 -11.19 -26.20 8.41
CA SER A 369 -11.38 -26.73 7.07
C SER A 369 -11.54 -28.26 7.03
N GLY A 370 -10.97 -28.95 8.01
CA GLY A 370 -11.00 -30.39 8.18
C GLY A 370 -10.25 -30.82 9.43
N VAL A 371 -9.97 -32.12 9.57
CA VAL A 371 -9.06 -32.63 10.61
C VAL A 371 -7.63 -32.52 10.07
N GLY A 372 -6.81 -31.68 10.69
CA GLY A 372 -5.39 -31.47 10.31
C GLY A 372 -5.13 -30.38 9.26
N GLU A 373 -6.15 -29.60 8.87
CA GLU A 373 -6.03 -28.53 7.87
C GLU A 373 -5.96 -27.12 8.51
N GLN A 374 -5.45 -26.14 7.74
CA GLN A 374 -5.24 -24.76 8.22
C GLN A 374 -6.57 -24.03 8.49
N PRO A 375 -6.68 -23.23 9.58
CA PRO A 375 -7.85 -22.40 9.84
C PRO A 375 -8.07 -21.34 8.75
N LEU A 376 -9.34 -21.04 8.44
CA LEU A 376 -9.71 -19.94 7.56
C LEU A 376 -10.47 -18.87 8.35
N SER A 377 -10.00 -17.61 8.28
CA SER A 377 -10.60 -16.44 8.89
C SER A 377 -11.60 -15.81 7.92
N PHE A 378 -12.90 -16.00 8.14
CA PHE A 378 -13.96 -15.42 7.33
C PHE A 378 -14.32 -14.03 7.87
N ALA A 379 -14.23 -12.99 7.04
CA ALA A 379 -14.66 -11.64 7.43
C ALA A 379 -16.19 -11.56 7.56
N LEU A 380 -16.64 -10.84 8.58
CA LEU A 380 -18.03 -10.48 8.86
C LEU A 380 -18.18 -8.99 8.58
N ALA A 381 -18.97 -8.67 7.55
CA ALA A 381 -19.08 -7.30 7.05
C ALA A 381 -20.54 -6.88 6.83
N THR A 382 -20.76 -5.56 6.87
CA THR A 382 -22.08 -4.92 6.77
C THR A 382 -22.06 -3.88 5.66
N SER A 383 -23.17 -3.77 4.91
CA SER A 383 -23.26 -2.91 3.72
C SER A 383 -22.91 -1.45 4.05
N LEU A 384 -21.93 -0.90 3.34
CA LEU A 384 -21.52 0.50 3.52
C LEU A 384 -22.66 1.46 3.13
N SER A 385 -23.52 1.07 2.20
CA SER A 385 -24.70 1.82 1.77
C SER A 385 -25.76 1.90 2.88
N THR A 386 -25.93 0.82 3.65
CA THR A 386 -26.75 0.83 4.87
C THR A 386 -26.12 1.68 5.97
N VAL A 387 -24.79 1.67 6.11
CA VAL A 387 -24.06 2.52 7.06
C VAL A 387 -24.23 4.01 6.74
N CYS A 388 -23.90 4.43 5.52
CA CYS A 388 -24.03 5.81 5.04
C CYS A 388 -25.44 6.37 5.25
N ARG A 389 -26.46 5.63 4.79
CA ARG A 389 -27.88 6.01 4.96
C ARG A 389 -28.33 6.12 6.42
N ARG A 390 -27.79 5.30 7.33
CA ARG A 390 -28.20 5.29 8.75
C ARG A 390 -27.39 6.27 9.62
N LEU A 391 -26.25 6.77 9.12
CA LEU A 391 -25.45 7.82 9.76
C LEU A 391 -25.68 9.22 9.16
N ASP A 392 -26.43 9.32 8.06
CA ASP A 392 -26.65 10.54 7.30
C ASP A 392 -25.31 11.17 6.84
N VAL A 393 -24.57 10.38 6.06
CA VAL A 393 -23.27 10.74 5.47
C VAL A 393 -23.08 10.15 4.07
N GLU A 394 -22.37 10.87 3.22
CA GLU A 394 -21.97 10.49 1.86
C GLU A 394 -20.50 10.07 1.80
N LEU A 395 -20.14 9.26 0.78
CA LEU A 395 -18.76 8.81 0.55
C LEU A 395 -17.92 9.93 -0.07
N VAL A 396 -16.81 10.31 0.57
CA VAL A 396 -15.85 11.27 0.00
C VAL A 396 -14.96 10.53 -1.00
N ARG A 397 -15.19 10.75 -2.31
CA ARG A 397 -14.40 10.13 -3.39
C ARG A 397 -13.20 10.97 -3.84
N GLU A 398 -13.33 12.30 -3.79
CA GLU A 398 -12.46 13.25 -4.49
C GLU A 398 -11.77 14.21 -3.52
N HIS A 399 -11.03 13.66 -2.55
CA HIS A 399 -10.22 14.43 -1.62
C HIS A 399 -8.76 14.00 -1.68
N ASN A 400 -7.86 14.93 -1.99
CA ASN A 400 -6.42 14.66 -2.20
C ASN A 400 -6.14 13.44 -3.11
N THR A 401 -6.93 13.25 -4.17
CA THR A 401 -6.79 12.13 -5.13
C THR A 401 -5.55 12.21 -6.02
N GLY A 402 -4.94 13.39 -6.17
CA GLY A 402 -3.62 13.54 -6.78
C GLY A 402 -2.47 13.08 -5.88
N ALA A 403 -2.70 12.96 -4.56
CA ALA A 403 -1.74 12.36 -3.64
C ALA A 403 -2.01 10.86 -3.56
N ALA A 404 -1.46 10.09 -4.51
CA ALA A 404 -1.47 8.64 -4.42
C ALA A 404 -0.75 8.23 -3.13
N PRO A 405 -1.43 7.65 -2.12
CA PRO A 405 -0.92 7.51 -0.74
C PRO A 405 0.38 6.70 -0.62
N PHE A 406 0.72 5.99 -1.69
CA PHE A 406 1.92 5.21 -1.87
C PHE A 406 3.17 6.07 -2.04
N TRP A 407 3.20 7.03 -2.98
CA TRP A 407 4.46 7.48 -3.61
C TRP A 407 5.35 8.31 -2.67
N GLY A 408 6.57 7.81 -2.48
CA GLY A 408 7.60 8.41 -1.62
C GLY A 408 8.97 8.48 -2.29
N VAL A 409 9.53 9.69 -2.32
CA VAL A 409 10.89 10.11 -2.69
C VAL A 409 11.34 9.72 -4.11
N THR A 410 10.54 10.06 -5.13
CA THR A 410 10.80 9.71 -6.54
C THR A 410 12.04 10.37 -7.18
N GLY A 411 12.78 11.22 -6.45
CA GLY A 411 13.94 11.96 -6.94
C GLY A 411 15.15 11.08 -7.30
N HIS A 412 15.68 10.30 -6.34
CA HIS A 412 17.03 9.72 -6.48
C HIS A 412 17.04 8.35 -7.18
N TYR A 413 16.08 7.47 -6.88
CA TYR A 413 16.05 6.13 -7.47
C TYR A 413 15.64 6.12 -8.96
N SER A 414 14.87 7.12 -9.42
CA SER A 414 14.44 7.20 -10.82
C SER A 414 15.61 7.41 -11.79
N ILE A 415 16.51 8.35 -11.47
CA ILE A 415 17.71 8.69 -12.26
C ILE A 415 18.61 7.47 -12.45
N ALA A 416 18.86 6.70 -11.38
CA ALA A 416 19.66 5.47 -11.43
C ALA A 416 19.05 4.43 -12.40
N THR A 417 17.72 4.32 -12.39
CA THR A 417 16.99 3.42 -13.28
C THR A 417 17.11 3.87 -14.74
N PHE A 418 17.04 5.17 -15.07
CA PHE A 418 17.20 5.64 -16.45
C PHE A 418 18.66 5.66 -16.93
N ALA A 419 19.63 5.87 -16.04
CA ALA A 419 21.06 5.83 -16.37
C ALA A 419 21.50 4.44 -16.88
N ILE A 420 20.86 3.36 -16.43
CA ILE A 420 21.09 2.00 -16.97
C ILE A 420 20.75 1.94 -18.46
N ASP A 421 19.69 2.64 -18.87
CA ASP A 421 19.25 2.65 -20.27
C ASP A 421 20.09 3.63 -21.12
N ALA A 422 20.62 4.70 -20.52
CA ALA A 422 21.55 5.64 -21.16
C ALA A 422 22.99 5.11 -21.31
N ALA A 423 23.43 4.15 -20.49
CA ALA A 423 24.77 3.57 -20.55
C ALA A 423 25.09 2.98 -21.94
N ARG A 424 26.25 3.33 -22.48
CA ARG A 424 26.67 3.04 -23.86
C ARG A 424 27.64 1.86 -23.94
N ILE A 425 28.45 1.59 -22.91
CA ILE A 425 29.28 0.37 -22.86
C ILE A 425 28.38 -0.84 -22.58
N ALA A 426 28.23 -1.73 -23.57
CA ALA A 426 27.36 -2.90 -23.47
C ALA A 426 27.63 -3.81 -22.25
N LYS A 427 28.88 -3.89 -21.77
CA LYS A 427 29.23 -4.61 -20.53
C LYS A 427 28.70 -3.91 -19.26
N VAL A 428 28.79 -2.58 -19.19
CA VAL A 428 28.23 -1.77 -18.09
C VAL A 428 26.71 -1.89 -18.11
N LYS A 429 26.07 -1.60 -19.25
CA LYS A 429 24.61 -1.74 -19.41
C LYS A 429 24.12 -3.13 -19.00
N LYS A 430 24.77 -4.22 -19.46
CA LYS A 430 24.44 -5.59 -19.02
C LYS A 430 24.59 -5.78 -17.51
N LEU A 431 25.72 -5.36 -16.92
CA LEU A 431 26.00 -5.55 -15.49
C LEU A 431 25.01 -4.77 -14.61
N MET A 432 24.72 -3.52 -14.97
CA MET A 432 23.82 -2.65 -14.21
C MET A 432 22.36 -3.08 -14.39
N SER A 433 21.93 -3.48 -15.60
CA SER A 433 20.60 -4.10 -15.82
C SER A 433 20.38 -5.36 -14.98
N LEU A 434 21.37 -6.25 -14.90
CA LEU A 434 21.30 -7.45 -14.04
C LEU A 434 21.20 -7.11 -12.55
N ASN A 435 21.61 -5.91 -12.15
CA ASN A 435 21.60 -5.44 -10.77
C ASN A 435 20.59 -4.32 -10.51
N ARG A 436 19.66 -4.03 -11.45
CA ARG A 436 18.68 -2.93 -11.38
C ARG A 436 17.97 -2.88 -10.02
N ALA A 437 17.32 -3.99 -9.63
CA ALA A 437 16.65 -4.19 -8.33
C ALA A 437 17.57 -4.28 -7.08
N ARG A 438 18.84 -3.89 -7.20
CA ARG A 438 19.77 -3.60 -6.09
C ARG A 438 20.28 -2.17 -6.12
N ILE A 439 20.30 -1.53 -7.28
CA ILE A 439 20.71 -0.14 -7.44
C ILE A 439 19.53 0.78 -7.09
N SER A 440 18.35 0.44 -7.57
CA SER A 440 17.12 1.23 -7.50
C SER A 440 15.89 0.30 -7.43
N PHE A 441 14.72 0.86 -7.15
CA PHE A 441 13.45 0.16 -7.20
C PHE A 441 12.93 0.01 -8.63
N ASP A 442 12.13 -1.02 -8.87
CA ASP A 442 11.56 -1.29 -10.20
C ASP A 442 10.41 -0.32 -10.46
N ALA A 443 10.60 0.62 -11.40
CA ALA A 443 9.62 1.66 -11.76
C ALA A 443 8.22 1.14 -12.13
N SER A 444 8.07 -0.16 -12.44
CA SER A 444 6.77 -0.80 -12.70
C SER A 444 6.06 -1.34 -11.44
N ASN A 445 6.75 -1.43 -10.30
CA ASN A 445 6.31 -2.10 -9.08
C ASN A 445 6.88 -1.45 -7.79
N ILE A 446 7.03 -0.12 -7.74
CA ILE A 446 7.43 0.57 -6.50
C ILE A 446 6.21 0.71 -5.58
N ASP A 447 5.98 -0.30 -4.74
CA ASP A 447 5.16 -0.14 -3.54
C ASP A 447 6.02 0.57 -2.48
N PRO A 448 5.69 1.81 -2.07
CA PRO A 448 6.56 2.60 -1.23
C PRO A 448 6.20 2.52 0.26
N GLU A 449 5.15 1.79 0.62
CA GLU A 449 5.04 1.20 1.96
C GLU A 449 6.04 0.06 2.09
N ILE A 450 6.17 -0.79 1.06
CA ILE A 450 7.23 -1.80 0.99
C ILE A 450 8.63 -1.12 0.96
N LEU A 451 8.78 0.06 0.34
CA LEU A 451 9.98 0.89 0.46
C LEU A 451 10.20 1.32 1.91
N ALA A 452 9.25 2.03 2.51
CA ALA A 452 9.36 2.57 3.87
C ALA A 452 9.57 1.48 4.92
N ASP A 453 8.95 0.32 4.75
CA ASP A 453 9.15 -0.85 5.60
C ASP A 453 10.48 -1.53 5.33
N GLN A 454 10.93 -1.70 4.08
CA GLN A 454 12.31 -2.13 3.83
C GLN A 454 13.34 -1.16 4.42
N MET A 455 13.05 0.15 4.46
CA MET A 455 13.91 1.15 5.11
C MET A 455 13.82 1.10 6.64
N ARG A 456 12.64 0.83 7.22
CA ARG A 456 12.46 0.63 8.67
C ARG A 456 13.07 -0.69 9.15
N GLU A 457 12.93 -1.76 8.37
CA GLU A 457 13.58 -3.05 8.58
C GLU A 457 15.09 -2.96 8.34
N ALA A 458 15.57 -2.11 7.45
CA ALA A 458 16.99 -1.85 7.29
C ALA A 458 17.56 -1.14 8.53
N LYS A 459 16.87 -0.09 9.00
CA LYS A 459 17.27 0.66 10.19
C LYS A 459 17.20 -0.16 11.48
N LYS A 460 16.19 -1.03 11.66
CA LYS A 460 16.01 -1.82 12.89
C LYS A 460 16.66 -3.20 12.86
N ASN A 461 16.57 -3.92 11.75
CA ASN A 461 16.95 -5.33 11.61
C ASN A 461 18.08 -5.57 10.59
N GLY A 462 18.64 -4.51 10.00
CA GLY A 462 19.74 -4.62 9.04
C GLY A 462 19.37 -5.33 7.74
N SER A 463 18.13 -5.18 7.23
CA SER A 463 17.80 -5.62 5.88
C SER A 463 18.57 -4.84 4.79
N PHE A 464 18.54 -5.34 3.56
CA PHE A 464 19.21 -4.71 2.42
C PHE A 464 18.45 -3.47 1.92
N VAL A 465 19.18 -2.37 1.72
CA VAL A 465 18.72 -1.11 1.11
C VAL A 465 19.29 -1.02 -0.30
N PRO A 466 18.49 -0.69 -1.34
CA PRO A 466 19.01 -0.40 -2.65
C PRO A 466 20.01 0.76 -2.64
N LEU A 467 21.03 0.63 -3.46
CA LEU A 467 22.28 1.37 -3.30
C LEU A 467 22.08 2.89 -3.41
N ALA A 468 21.15 3.37 -4.24
CA ALA A 468 20.83 4.78 -4.36
C ALA A 468 20.22 5.40 -3.08
N ASP A 469 19.72 4.60 -2.14
CA ASP A 469 19.07 5.09 -0.90
C ASP A 469 19.97 4.95 0.34
N VAL A 470 21.12 4.25 0.21
CA VAL A 470 22.06 3.98 1.31
C VAL A 470 22.57 5.26 2.01
N PRO A 471 22.93 6.35 1.31
CA PRO A 471 23.39 7.60 1.95
C PRO A 471 22.41 8.15 3.00
N ASP A 472 21.14 8.36 2.61
CA ASP A 472 20.11 8.89 3.51
C ASP A 472 19.63 7.89 4.56
N VAL A 473 19.40 6.64 4.14
CA VAL A 473 18.76 5.63 4.98
C VAL A 473 19.74 5.04 5.98
N ILE A 474 21.01 4.87 5.62
CA ILE A 474 22.02 4.24 6.47
C ILE A 474 23.05 5.26 6.93
N TRP A 475 23.76 5.94 6.02
CA TRP A 475 24.97 6.69 6.38
C TRP A 475 24.69 7.95 7.20
N LYS A 476 23.65 8.73 6.90
CA LYS A 476 23.18 9.86 7.75
C LYS A 476 22.64 9.46 9.14
N GLN A 477 22.60 8.17 9.47
CA GLN A 477 22.11 7.68 10.76
C GLN A 477 23.25 7.53 11.78
N PHE A 478 22.93 7.73 13.06
CA PHE A 478 23.88 7.58 14.17
C PHE A 478 24.47 6.17 14.20
N LYS A 479 25.80 6.06 14.23
CA LYS A 479 26.54 4.79 14.09
C LYS A 479 26.22 3.72 15.13
N ASN A 480 25.70 4.11 16.30
CA ASN A 480 25.27 3.20 17.36
C ASN A 480 23.78 2.81 17.26
N SER A 481 23.02 3.40 16.33
CA SER A 481 21.58 3.15 16.14
C SER A 481 21.24 2.37 14.87
N VAL A 482 22.12 2.36 13.87
CA VAL A 482 21.91 1.66 12.59
C VAL A 482 23.23 1.01 12.15
N ASP A 483 23.17 -0.26 11.76
CA ASP A 483 24.29 -1.01 11.19
C ASP A 483 24.80 -0.34 9.89
N GLY A 484 26.03 0.17 9.94
CA GLY A 484 26.63 0.97 8.87
C GLY A 484 26.41 2.49 8.96
N GLY A 485 25.72 2.98 9.98
CA GLY A 485 25.57 4.42 10.23
C GLY A 485 26.91 5.12 10.42
N ARG A 486 27.04 6.35 9.91
CA ARG A 486 28.33 7.09 9.87
C ARG A 486 28.33 8.35 10.73
N ASP A 487 27.18 8.79 11.22
CA ASP A 487 27.11 9.90 12.16
C ASP A 487 27.76 9.52 13.51
N PRO A 488 28.79 10.26 13.99
CA PRO A 488 29.39 10.06 15.31
C PRO A 488 28.54 10.68 16.43
N VAL A 489 27.61 11.58 16.07
CA VAL A 489 26.59 12.23 16.91
C VAL A 489 25.36 12.42 16.00
N PRO A 490 24.12 12.19 16.48
CA PRO A 490 22.92 12.28 15.63
C PRO A 490 22.79 13.59 14.85
N ARG A 491 22.64 13.50 13.52
CA ARG A 491 22.50 14.60 12.56
C ARG A 491 23.70 15.55 12.48
N LYS A 492 24.91 15.03 12.73
CA LYS A 492 26.16 15.80 12.78
C LYS A 492 27.39 15.06 12.22
N GLY A 493 27.20 14.05 11.37
CA GLY A 493 28.30 13.33 10.73
C GLY A 493 28.87 13.98 9.46
N PRO A 494 29.99 13.43 8.97
CA PRO A 494 30.64 13.89 7.74
C PRO A 494 29.84 13.57 6.47
N GLU A 495 28.79 12.74 6.55
CA GLU A 495 27.92 12.45 5.42
C GLU A 495 27.09 13.68 4.99
N HIS A 496 26.57 14.46 5.94
CA HIS A 496 25.63 15.57 5.68
C HIS A 496 26.15 16.59 4.64
N PRO A 497 27.38 17.13 4.71
CA PRO A 497 27.89 18.08 3.70
C PRO A 497 28.18 17.44 2.33
N THR A 498 28.14 16.11 2.18
CA THR A 498 28.38 15.45 0.88
C THR A 498 27.20 15.51 -0.09
N HIS A 499 26.04 15.97 0.36
CA HIS A 499 24.79 16.03 -0.42
C HIS A 499 24.51 17.37 -1.10
N PHE A 500 25.33 18.38 -0.89
CA PHE A 500 25.12 19.71 -1.48
C PHE A 500 26.45 20.38 -1.81
N ALA A 501 26.37 21.50 -2.52
CA ALA A 501 27.46 22.44 -2.67
C ALA A 501 26.89 23.83 -2.97
N ASP A 502 27.04 24.80 -2.05
CA ASP A 502 26.48 26.15 -2.16
C ASP A 502 27.32 27.02 -3.11
N ILE A 503 27.44 26.57 -4.35
CA ILE A 503 28.42 27.07 -5.32
C ILE A 503 28.00 28.36 -6.01
N ASP A 504 26.77 28.82 -5.80
CA ASP A 504 26.23 30.06 -6.36
C ASP A 504 26.31 31.28 -5.43
N GLN A 505 26.73 31.11 -4.17
CA GLN A 505 26.93 32.25 -3.27
C GLN A 505 28.05 33.16 -3.80
N PRO A 506 27.78 34.45 -4.04
CA PRO A 506 28.80 35.39 -4.49
C PRO A 506 29.67 35.85 -3.31
N ARG A 507 30.97 36.04 -3.56
CA ARG A 507 31.84 36.81 -2.66
C ARG A 507 31.66 38.31 -2.89
N ALA A 508 32.40 39.13 -2.13
CA ALA A 508 32.49 40.57 -2.31
C ALA A 508 32.93 41.02 -3.72
N ASP A 509 33.61 40.18 -4.52
CA ASP A 509 33.96 40.46 -5.92
C ASP A 509 32.87 40.06 -6.93
N GLY A 510 31.69 39.66 -6.45
CA GLY A 510 30.56 39.19 -7.26
C GLY A 510 30.74 37.82 -7.89
N LYS A 511 31.88 37.15 -7.68
CA LYS A 511 32.18 35.84 -8.28
C LYS A 511 31.72 34.70 -7.39
N THR A 512 31.10 33.71 -8.02
CA THR A 512 30.62 32.48 -7.39
C THR A 512 31.62 31.33 -7.56
N LEU A 513 31.57 30.32 -6.70
CA LEU A 513 32.44 29.16 -6.79
C LEU A 513 32.20 28.37 -8.09
N ARG A 514 30.94 28.31 -8.54
CA ARG A 514 30.50 27.72 -9.80
C ARG A 514 31.19 28.40 -10.99
N ALA A 515 31.09 29.72 -11.10
CA ALA A 515 31.71 30.48 -12.18
C ALA A 515 33.24 30.34 -12.19
N LEU A 516 33.88 30.40 -11.01
CA LEU A 516 35.33 30.24 -10.88
C LEU A 516 35.80 28.82 -11.24
N SER A 517 35.03 27.78 -10.89
CA SER A 517 35.34 26.38 -11.19
C SER A 517 35.14 26.02 -12.67
N LEU A 518 34.12 26.60 -13.32
CA LEU A 518 33.89 26.41 -14.76
C LEU A 518 34.90 27.16 -15.62
N ALA A 519 35.31 28.37 -15.22
CA ALA A 519 36.31 29.16 -15.94
C ALA A 519 37.72 28.56 -15.83
N ASN A 520 38.04 27.86 -14.74
CA ASN A 520 39.29 27.14 -14.57
C ASN A 520 39.05 25.83 -13.79
N PRO A 521 39.03 24.66 -14.47
CA PRO A 521 38.82 23.37 -13.82
C PRO A 521 39.75 23.06 -12.65
N ALA A 522 40.99 23.59 -12.62
CA ALA A 522 41.91 23.40 -11.49
C ALA A 522 41.44 24.05 -10.17
N ASN A 523 40.45 24.94 -10.24
CA ASN A 523 39.75 25.47 -9.07
C ASN A 523 38.82 24.42 -8.43
N VAL A 524 38.55 23.27 -9.05
CA VAL A 524 37.86 22.12 -8.44
C VAL A 524 38.87 21.32 -7.59
N SER A 525 39.41 21.99 -6.59
CA SER A 525 40.37 21.44 -5.63
C SER A 525 39.98 21.80 -4.20
N VAL A 526 40.22 20.87 -3.27
CA VAL A 526 39.87 21.01 -1.83
C VAL A 526 40.44 22.31 -1.25
N ALA A 527 41.68 22.65 -1.58
CA ALA A 527 42.33 23.87 -1.11
C ALA A 527 41.60 25.14 -1.57
N PHE A 528 41.18 25.20 -2.84
CA PHE A 528 40.48 26.35 -3.40
C PHE A 528 39.05 26.48 -2.84
N TRP A 529 38.29 25.37 -2.80
CA TRP A 529 36.92 25.35 -2.29
C TRP A 529 36.86 25.73 -0.81
N ARG A 530 37.78 25.20 0.01
CA ARG A 530 37.89 25.56 1.43
C ARG A 530 38.22 27.05 1.62
N ALA A 531 39.13 27.59 0.82
CA ALA A 531 39.47 29.02 0.86
C ALA A 531 38.27 29.89 0.45
N PHE A 532 37.52 29.47 -0.58
CA PHE A 532 36.30 30.15 -1.01
C PHE A 532 35.23 30.18 0.10
N TYR A 533 34.87 29.03 0.66
CA TYR A 533 33.92 28.95 1.79
C TYR A 533 34.39 29.77 3.00
N THR A 534 35.68 29.71 3.35
CA THR A 534 36.24 30.54 4.43
C THR A 534 36.07 32.03 4.15
N SER A 535 36.21 32.49 2.91
CA SER A 535 36.00 33.89 2.53
C SER A 535 34.55 34.36 2.60
N LEU A 536 33.59 33.44 2.71
CA LEU A 536 32.16 33.70 2.96
C LEU A 536 31.78 33.57 4.45
N GLY A 537 32.75 33.28 5.34
CA GLY A 537 32.50 33.03 6.77
C GLY A 537 32.15 31.58 7.12
N HIS A 538 32.03 30.68 6.12
CA HIS A 538 31.72 29.27 6.32
C HIS A 538 32.95 28.51 6.83
N THR A 539 33.10 28.47 8.16
CA THR A 539 34.23 27.84 8.87
C THR A 539 33.92 26.48 9.48
N ASP A 540 32.64 26.17 9.74
CA ASP A 540 32.16 24.84 10.14
C ASP A 540 32.13 23.90 8.92
N SER A 541 32.65 22.68 9.02
CA SER A 541 32.68 21.73 7.90
C SER A 541 31.29 21.29 7.42
N ARG A 542 30.26 21.43 8.28
CA ARG A 542 28.85 21.21 7.91
C ARG A 542 28.29 22.30 6.99
N SER A 543 28.93 23.46 6.91
CA SER A 543 28.59 24.58 6.01
C SER A 543 29.47 24.60 4.75
N ARG A 544 30.19 23.51 4.47
CA ARG A 544 31.13 23.38 3.36
C ARG A 544 30.72 22.23 2.45
N GLY A 545 29.66 22.44 1.68
CA GLY A 545 29.15 21.43 0.75
C GLY A 545 30.22 20.96 -0.26
N LEU A 546 30.40 19.65 -0.38
CA LEU A 546 31.52 19.05 -1.12
C LEU A 546 31.10 17.99 -2.16
N LEU A 547 29.82 17.97 -2.54
CA LEU A 547 29.23 16.92 -3.38
C LEU A 547 30.09 16.54 -4.62
N PRO A 548 30.69 17.46 -5.41
CA PRO A 548 31.54 17.05 -6.53
C PRO A 548 32.78 16.23 -6.14
N PHE A 549 33.38 16.50 -4.98
CA PHE A 549 34.49 15.69 -4.44
C PHE A 549 34.01 14.33 -3.92
N ARG A 550 32.76 14.24 -3.42
CA ARG A 550 32.14 12.93 -3.12
C ARG A 550 32.02 12.09 -4.38
N VAL A 551 31.59 12.69 -5.50
CA VAL A 551 31.53 12.01 -6.81
C VAL A 551 32.92 11.59 -7.30
N TRP A 552 33.96 12.42 -7.14
CA TRP A 552 35.36 12.04 -7.41
C TRP A 552 35.74 10.78 -6.63
N GLN A 553 35.56 10.78 -5.30
CA GLN A 553 35.90 9.66 -4.42
C GLN A 553 35.21 8.34 -4.85
N PHE A 554 33.95 8.41 -5.30
CA PHE A 554 33.23 7.25 -5.86
C PHE A 554 33.75 6.83 -7.24
N PHE A 555 34.15 7.77 -8.09
CA PHE A 555 34.76 7.49 -9.39
C PHE A 555 36.04 6.65 -9.22
N ASP A 556 36.94 7.09 -8.34
CA ASP A 556 38.21 6.38 -8.09
C ASP A 556 37.96 5.00 -7.49
N ALA A 557 37.00 4.88 -6.57
CA ALA A 557 36.57 3.59 -6.01
C ALA A 557 36.01 2.62 -7.08
N MET A 558 35.25 3.13 -8.06
CA MET A 558 34.79 2.33 -9.21
C MET A 558 35.95 1.91 -10.10
N VAL A 559 36.88 2.82 -10.45
CA VAL A 559 38.06 2.52 -11.27
C VAL A 559 38.93 1.45 -10.60
N ALA A 560 39.22 1.60 -9.30
CA ALA A 560 39.98 0.63 -8.52
C ALA A 560 39.28 -0.75 -8.47
N ALA A 561 37.96 -0.77 -8.28
CA ALA A 561 37.18 -2.00 -8.30
C ALA A 561 37.26 -2.74 -9.64
N VAL A 562 37.22 -2.04 -10.78
CA VAL A 562 37.33 -2.65 -12.11
C VAL A 562 38.77 -3.13 -12.38
N LYS A 563 39.80 -2.35 -12.02
CA LYS A 563 41.22 -2.80 -12.08
C LYS A 563 41.44 -4.10 -11.29
N ALA A 564 40.86 -4.19 -10.09
CA ALA A 564 40.91 -5.38 -9.24
C ALA A 564 39.94 -6.51 -9.66
N LYS A 565 39.13 -6.32 -10.72
CA LYS A 565 38.08 -7.25 -11.19
C LYS A 565 36.97 -7.53 -10.17
N GLN A 566 36.80 -6.65 -9.18
CA GLN A 566 35.84 -6.76 -8.07
C GLN A 566 34.49 -6.16 -8.43
N LEU A 567 33.73 -6.85 -9.30
CA LEU A 567 32.45 -6.35 -9.83
C LEU A 567 31.38 -6.07 -8.77
N ASN A 568 31.44 -6.73 -7.61
CA ASN A 568 30.57 -6.41 -6.47
C ASN A 568 30.87 -5.02 -5.89
N ARG A 569 32.14 -4.63 -5.75
CA ARG A 569 32.52 -3.27 -5.33
C ARG A 569 32.17 -2.24 -6.39
N PHE A 570 32.37 -2.54 -7.68
CA PHE A 570 31.95 -1.65 -8.77
C PHE A 570 30.44 -1.39 -8.72
N VAL A 571 29.61 -2.44 -8.69
CA VAL A 571 28.14 -2.29 -8.60
C VAL A 571 27.73 -1.53 -7.32
N CYS A 572 28.36 -1.83 -6.19
CA CYS A 572 28.09 -1.15 -4.91
C CYS A 572 28.39 0.35 -4.98
N ALA A 573 29.60 0.73 -5.44
CA ALA A 573 30.02 2.12 -5.59
C ALA A 573 29.20 2.86 -6.67
N ALA A 574 29.00 2.24 -7.83
CA ALA A 574 28.23 2.81 -8.94
C ALA A 574 26.76 3.04 -8.58
N GLY A 575 26.16 2.12 -7.83
CA GLY A 575 24.78 2.25 -7.36
C GLY A 575 24.61 3.36 -6.33
N ILE A 576 25.53 3.48 -5.37
CA ILE A 576 25.51 4.54 -4.35
C ILE A 576 25.79 5.92 -4.97
N LEU A 577 26.71 6.00 -5.94
CA LEU A 577 27.00 7.22 -6.69
C LEU A 577 25.75 7.85 -7.30
N SER A 578 24.76 7.04 -7.71
CA SER A 578 23.49 7.52 -8.26
C SER A 578 22.78 8.54 -7.36
N HIS A 579 22.95 8.42 -6.04
CA HIS A 579 22.40 9.36 -5.07
C HIS A 579 22.97 10.77 -5.27
N TYR A 580 24.29 10.91 -5.18
CA TYR A 580 24.96 12.22 -5.27
C TYR A 580 24.86 12.85 -6.67
N VAL A 581 24.69 12.04 -7.73
CA VAL A 581 24.37 12.58 -9.07
C VAL A 581 22.89 12.97 -9.20
N GLY A 582 22.01 12.35 -8.40
CA GLY A 582 20.63 12.79 -8.18
C GLY A 582 20.59 14.15 -7.51
N ASP A 583 21.21 14.27 -6.32
CA ASP A 583 21.43 15.53 -5.62
C ASP A 583 22.02 16.59 -6.59
N ALA A 584 23.06 16.24 -7.38
CA ALA A 584 23.73 17.15 -8.32
C ALA A 584 22.84 17.76 -9.41
N CYS A 585 21.80 17.04 -9.84
CA CYS A 585 20.90 17.54 -10.86
C CYS A 585 19.75 18.37 -10.24
N GLN A 586 19.53 18.28 -8.94
CA GLN A 586 18.49 19.05 -8.29
C GLN A 586 18.95 20.50 -8.06
N PRO A 587 18.18 21.53 -8.49
CA PRO A 587 18.67 22.90 -8.56
C PRO A 587 18.94 23.53 -7.19
N LEU A 588 18.28 23.07 -6.12
CA LEU A 588 18.44 23.65 -4.78
C LEU A 588 19.67 23.09 -4.05
N HIS A 589 20.08 21.86 -4.33
CA HIS A 589 21.31 21.24 -3.79
C HIS A 589 22.61 21.93 -4.25
N GLY A 590 22.54 22.75 -5.32
CA GLY A 590 23.65 23.57 -5.83
C GLY A 590 23.60 25.04 -5.41
N SER A 591 22.75 25.41 -4.44
CA SER A 591 22.37 26.80 -4.18
C SER A 591 22.32 27.19 -2.70
N MET A 592 22.83 28.39 -2.39
CA MET A 592 22.65 29.04 -1.09
C MET A 592 21.19 29.29 -0.70
N PHE A 593 20.26 29.16 -1.66
CA PHE A 593 18.81 29.28 -1.43
C PHE A 593 18.13 27.92 -1.31
N ALA A 594 18.85 26.88 -0.85
CA ALA A 594 18.40 25.49 -0.83
C ALA A 594 16.99 25.29 -0.27
N ASP A 595 16.60 26.02 0.78
CA ASP A 595 15.23 26.03 1.32
C ASP A 595 14.58 27.43 1.34
N GLY A 596 14.88 28.28 0.35
CA GLY A 596 14.35 29.65 0.25
C GLY A 596 15.38 30.73 0.56
N PHE A 597 14.93 31.98 0.71
CA PHE A 597 15.80 33.15 0.91
C PHE A 597 16.32 33.27 2.35
N GLN A 598 17.19 32.33 2.77
CA GLN A 598 17.76 32.25 4.13
C GLN A 598 18.59 33.48 4.54
N ASP A 599 19.10 34.23 3.55
CA ASP A 599 19.73 35.54 3.72
C ASP A 599 18.76 36.62 4.24
N GLN A 600 17.45 36.39 4.12
CA GLN A 600 16.37 37.26 4.58
C GLN A 600 15.65 36.71 5.83
N ALA A 601 16.33 35.87 6.61
CA ALA A 601 15.77 35.28 7.83
C ALA A 601 15.37 36.32 8.89
N GLN A 602 14.19 36.13 9.46
CA GLN A 602 13.59 36.94 10.51
C GLN A 602 13.26 36.09 11.73
N THR A 603 13.61 36.61 12.91
CA THR A 603 13.22 36.01 14.19
C THR A 603 11.77 36.35 14.49
N VAL A 604 10.88 35.37 14.52
CA VAL A 604 9.47 35.55 14.94
C VAL A 604 9.17 34.81 16.24
N PRO A 605 8.25 35.32 17.09
CA PRO A 605 7.78 34.58 18.25
C PRO A 605 7.12 33.25 17.84
N MET A 606 7.25 32.24 18.70
CA MET A 606 6.41 31.04 18.65
C MET A 606 6.08 30.58 20.06
N THR A 607 5.04 29.75 20.19
CA THR A 607 4.75 29.02 21.42
C THR A 607 5.19 27.57 21.22
N HIS A 608 6.02 27.05 22.13
CA HIS A 608 6.40 25.64 22.16
C HIS A 608 5.19 24.76 22.53
N ARG A 609 5.27 23.45 22.26
CA ARG A 609 4.19 22.47 22.58
C ARG A 609 3.85 22.39 24.07
N ASP A 610 4.75 22.81 24.95
CA ASP A 610 4.58 22.89 26.40
C ASP A 610 3.97 24.23 26.88
N GLY A 611 3.60 25.12 25.95
CA GLY A 611 3.06 26.44 26.24
C GLY A 611 4.12 27.52 26.50
N THR A 612 5.42 27.18 26.49
CA THR A 612 6.48 28.17 26.76
C THR A 612 6.70 29.11 25.55
N PRO A 613 7.03 30.40 25.78
CA PRO A 613 7.41 31.31 24.72
C PRO A 613 8.79 30.93 24.17
N GLY A 614 8.92 30.94 22.84
CA GLY A 614 10.18 30.78 22.14
C GLY A 614 10.25 31.67 20.90
N THR A 615 11.29 31.49 20.11
CA THR A 615 11.43 32.13 18.80
C THR A 615 11.83 31.10 17.75
N LYS A 616 11.42 31.35 16.51
CA LYS A 616 11.91 30.62 15.33
C LYS A 616 12.42 31.59 14.28
N GLN A 617 13.39 31.15 13.50
CA GLN A 617 13.68 31.82 12.23
C GLN A 617 12.59 31.46 11.22
N VAL A 618 12.20 32.43 10.39
CA VAL A 618 11.40 32.24 9.18
C VAL A 618 12.00 33.08 8.07
N TRP A 619 11.88 32.64 6.83
CA TRP A 619 12.34 33.39 5.65
C TRP A 619 11.38 33.17 4.49
N PRO A 620 11.34 34.09 3.50
CA PRO A 620 10.50 33.92 2.32
C PRO A 620 10.89 32.65 1.55
N GLY A 621 9.90 31.82 1.23
CA GLY A 621 10.11 30.57 0.51
C GLY A 621 10.54 29.36 1.35
N MET A 622 10.54 29.46 2.68
CA MET A 622 10.78 28.32 3.58
C MET A 622 9.97 27.07 3.21
N GLY A 623 10.62 25.90 3.24
CA GLY A 623 10.03 24.60 2.92
C GLY A 623 10.00 24.22 1.43
N ILE A 624 10.48 25.10 0.54
CA ILE A 624 10.52 24.86 -0.91
C ILE A 624 11.31 23.60 -1.28
N HIS A 625 12.41 23.29 -0.59
CA HIS A 625 13.23 22.11 -0.84
C HIS A 625 12.35 20.84 -0.86
N SER A 626 11.62 20.65 0.24
CA SER A 626 10.78 19.47 0.42
C SER A 626 9.43 19.57 -0.30
N ALA A 627 9.01 20.75 -0.74
CA ALA A 627 7.84 20.93 -1.59
C ALA A 627 8.15 20.54 -3.05
N TYR A 628 9.23 21.06 -3.64
CA TYR A 628 9.59 20.82 -5.04
C TYR A 628 10.32 19.48 -5.24
N GLU A 629 11.39 19.21 -4.48
CA GLU A 629 12.30 18.08 -4.73
C GLU A 629 11.81 16.77 -4.11
N SER A 630 10.78 16.82 -3.26
CA SER A 630 10.07 15.64 -2.74
C SER A 630 8.59 15.64 -3.10
N ALA A 631 7.76 16.52 -2.51
CA ALA A 631 6.30 16.37 -2.54
C ALA A 631 5.69 16.55 -3.94
N MET A 632 6.21 17.48 -4.75
CA MET A 632 5.77 17.68 -6.14
C MET A 632 6.18 16.49 -7.01
N ILE A 633 7.44 16.05 -6.88
CA ILE A 633 7.98 14.89 -7.62
C ILE A 633 7.15 13.63 -7.30
N ASP A 634 6.82 13.38 -6.04
CA ASP A 634 5.99 12.26 -5.61
C ASP A 634 4.55 12.34 -6.14
N ARG A 635 3.93 13.54 -6.06
CA ARG A 635 2.61 13.81 -6.63
C ARG A 635 2.56 13.65 -8.17
N LYS A 636 3.69 13.78 -8.85
CA LYS A 636 3.78 13.82 -10.33
C LYS A 636 4.59 12.67 -10.92
N ALA A 637 4.91 11.66 -10.12
CA ALA A 637 5.76 10.51 -10.47
C ALA A 637 5.40 9.90 -11.83
N VAL A 638 4.12 9.64 -12.12
CA VAL A 638 3.67 9.04 -13.40
C VAL A 638 4.06 9.90 -14.60
N SER A 639 3.79 11.21 -14.55
CA SER A 639 4.13 12.16 -15.63
C SER A 639 5.64 12.34 -15.77
N LEU A 640 6.35 12.41 -14.64
CA LEU A 640 7.81 12.52 -14.59
C LEU A 640 8.49 11.29 -15.21
N LEU A 641 8.11 10.08 -14.81
CA LEU A 641 8.69 8.83 -15.31
C LEU A 641 8.44 8.63 -16.81
N ALA A 642 7.23 8.92 -17.30
CA ALA A 642 6.91 8.83 -18.73
C ALA A 642 7.72 9.85 -19.57
N GLY A 643 7.87 11.08 -19.04
CA GLY A 643 8.72 12.11 -19.62
C GLY A 643 10.19 11.69 -19.67
N LEU A 644 10.73 11.19 -18.56
CA LEU A 644 12.12 10.73 -18.44
C LEU A 644 12.44 9.55 -19.36
N GLN A 645 11.56 8.54 -19.42
CA GLN A 645 11.72 7.38 -20.30
C GLN A 645 11.84 7.81 -21.76
N THR A 646 11.03 8.78 -22.18
CA THR A 646 11.12 9.36 -23.52
C THR A 646 12.41 10.16 -23.68
N ARG A 647 12.65 11.12 -22.79
CA ARG A 647 13.70 12.13 -22.97
C ARG A 647 15.11 11.57 -22.91
N VAL A 648 15.39 10.63 -22.01
CA VAL A 648 16.73 10.03 -21.85
C VAL A 648 17.20 9.31 -23.12
N THR A 649 16.28 8.75 -23.91
CA THR A 649 16.64 8.12 -25.20
C THR A 649 17.03 9.12 -26.29
N GLN A 650 16.60 10.37 -26.18
CA GLN A 650 16.85 11.45 -27.14
C GLN A 650 18.14 12.23 -26.85
N LEU A 651 18.71 12.08 -25.66
CA LEU A 651 19.93 12.80 -25.28
C LEU A 651 21.17 12.22 -26.00
N ALA A 652 21.99 13.13 -26.53
CA ALA A 652 23.28 12.80 -27.10
C ALA A 652 24.22 12.22 -26.04
N ALA A 653 25.12 11.32 -26.44
CA ALA A 653 26.13 10.79 -25.54
C ALA A 653 27.13 11.89 -25.14
N LEU A 654 27.40 12.00 -23.85
CA LEU A 654 28.44 12.90 -23.33
C LEU A 654 29.84 12.31 -23.57
N PRO A 655 30.88 13.15 -23.76
CA PRO A 655 32.25 12.68 -23.77
C PRO A 655 32.60 12.05 -22.42
N ARG A 656 33.41 10.99 -22.45
CA ARG A 656 33.89 10.31 -21.23
C ARG A 656 34.97 11.14 -20.53
N VAL A 657 34.98 11.07 -19.20
CA VAL A 657 36.03 11.63 -18.34
C VAL A 657 37.13 10.59 -18.07
N ALA A 658 38.36 11.04 -17.82
CA ALA A 658 39.52 10.18 -17.64
C ALA A 658 39.82 9.82 -16.17
N ASN A 659 39.47 10.69 -15.23
CA ASN A 659 39.84 10.62 -13.81
C ASN A 659 38.75 11.25 -12.91
N GLY A 660 38.86 11.07 -11.60
CA GLY A 660 37.87 11.57 -10.65
C GLY A 660 37.80 13.10 -10.55
N HIS A 661 38.90 13.83 -10.83
CA HIS A 661 38.87 15.30 -10.92
C HIS A 661 37.96 15.78 -12.06
N GLU A 662 38.11 15.20 -13.26
CA GLU A 662 37.21 15.48 -14.39
C GLU A 662 35.75 15.06 -14.09
N ALA A 663 35.54 14.00 -13.30
CA ALA A 663 34.21 13.65 -12.81
C ALA A 663 33.62 14.74 -11.91
N ALA A 664 34.39 15.30 -10.98
CA ALA A 664 33.96 16.44 -10.15
C ALA A 664 33.64 17.69 -11.00
N VAL A 665 34.49 18.01 -11.99
CA VAL A 665 34.26 19.13 -12.93
C VAL A 665 32.96 18.91 -13.72
N ALA A 666 32.69 17.68 -14.18
CA ALA A 666 31.45 17.34 -14.89
C ALA A 666 30.20 17.53 -14.01
N ILE A 667 30.31 17.31 -12.70
CA ILE A 667 29.23 17.55 -11.72
C ILE A 667 28.99 19.04 -11.49
N VAL A 668 30.04 19.86 -11.37
CA VAL A 668 29.88 21.33 -11.34
C VAL A 668 29.18 21.82 -12.61
N GLY A 669 29.53 21.24 -13.76
CA GLY A 669 28.84 21.50 -15.03
C GLY A 669 27.38 21.04 -15.06
N LEU A 670 27.01 19.94 -14.38
CA LEU A 670 25.62 19.49 -14.23
C LEU A 670 24.82 20.44 -13.34
N MET A 671 25.38 20.87 -12.20
CA MET A 671 24.76 21.83 -11.30
C MET A 671 24.49 23.18 -11.99
N GLU A 672 25.43 23.67 -12.82
CA GLU A 672 25.22 24.85 -13.66
C GLU A 672 24.05 24.67 -14.64
N ARG A 673 24.02 23.58 -15.42
CA ARG A 673 22.91 23.34 -16.36
C ARG A 673 21.56 23.22 -15.65
N SER A 674 21.55 22.64 -14.45
CA SER A 674 20.35 22.51 -13.61
C SER A 674 19.88 23.88 -13.11
N ALA A 675 20.78 24.71 -12.58
CA ALA A 675 20.46 26.06 -12.10
C ALA A 675 20.12 27.05 -13.23
N VAL A 676 20.68 26.89 -14.43
CA VAL A 676 20.28 27.69 -15.61
C VAL A 676 18.89 27.29 -16.10
N ARG A 677 18.57 25.99 -16.11
CA ARG A 677 17.26 25.48 -16.56
C ARG A 677 16.15 25.72 -15.54
N LEU A 678 16.49 25.71 -14.25
CA LEU A 678 15.60 25.92 -13.11
C LEU A 678 16.27 26.87 -12.10
N PRO A 679 16.25 28.20 -12.34
CA PRO A 679 16.89 29.16 -11.45
C PRO A 679 16.26 29.11 -10.05
N PRO A 680 17.03 28.86 -8.96
CA PRO A 680 16.50 28.74 -7.61
C PRO A 680 15.59 29.91 -7.20
N SER A 681 16.01 31.15 -7.46
CA SER A 681 15.21 32.34 -7.15
C SER A 681 13.87 32.42 -7.91
N VAL A 682 13.81 31.97 -9.16
CA VAL A 682 12.56 31.92 -9.96
C VAL A 682 11.62 30.85 -9.43
N LEU A 683 12.18 29.71 -9.02
CA LEU A 683 11.47 28.59 -8.41
C LEU A 683 10.87 28.97 -7.06
N ILE A 684 11.66 29.64 -6.20
CA ILE A 684 11.24 30.15 -4.89
C ILE A 684 10.17 31.23 -5.03
N ASN A 685 10.34 32.18 -5.94
CA ASN A 685 9.35 33.24 -6.17
C ASN A 685 8.00 32.70 -6.65
N GLU A 686 8.00 31.67 -7.50
CA GLU A 686 6.76 30.98 -7.88
C GLU A 686 6.10 30.29 -6.68
N TYR A 687 6.88 29.55 -5.89
CA TYR A 687 6.38 28.88 -4.69
C TYR A 687 5.73 29.85 -3.70
N ILE A 688 6.35 31.03 -3.49
CA ILE A 688 5.77 32.11 -2.69
C ILE A 688 4.47 32.61 -3.32
N GLY A 689 4.44 32.85 -4.63
CA GLY A 689 3.23 33.28 -5.36
C GLY A 689 2.08 32.27 -5.31
N LEU A 690 2.39 30.98 -5.18
CA LEU A 690 1.42 29.89 -4.99
C LEU A 690 0.97 29.71 -3.53
N GLY A 691 1.39 30.59 -2.61
CA GLY A 691 1.04 30.55 -1.18
C GLY A 691 1.92 29.61 -0.33
N GLY A 692 2.92 28.96 -0.94
CA GLY A 692 3.83 28.05 -0.27
C GLY A 692 3.21 26.74 0.26
N GLY A 693 3.96 26.05 1.12
CA GLY A 693 3.52 24.81 1.75
C GLY A 693 3.51 23.60 0.81
N LYS A 694 2.68 22.60 1.12
CA LYS A 694 2.58 21.35 0.34
C LYS A 694 1.15 21.05 -0.10
N SER A 695 0.33 22.10 -0.26
CA SER A 695 -1.04 21.97 -0.73
C SER A 695 -1.07 21.39 -2.16
N ALA A 696 -2.12 20.65 -2.48
CA ALA A 696 -2.33 20.12 -3.82
C ALA A 696 -2.17 21.20 -4.91
N ALA A 697 -2.76 22.39 -4.67
CA ALA A 697 -2.69 23.53 -5.58
C ALA A 697 -1.26 24.08 -5.75
N ALA A 698 -0.48 24.23 -4.67
CA ALA A 698 0.90 24.71 -4.78
C ALA A 698 1.80 23.71 -5.53
N LEU A 699 1.65 22.41 -5.25
CA LEU A 699 2.42 21.37 -5.95
C LEU A 699 2.00 21.23 -7.42
N ASP A 700 0.71 21.38 -7.74
CA ASP A 700 0.21 21.36 -9.11
C ASP A 700 0.63 22.62 -9.89
N GLY A 701 0.67 23.80 -9.25
CA GLY A 701 1.19 25.03 -9.83
C GLY A 701 2.68 24.95 -10.15
N LEU A 702 3.50 24.49 -9.19
CA LEU A 702 4.93 24.24 -9.42
C LEU A 702 5.17 23.27 -10.57
N TRP A 703 4.42 22.17 -10.64
CA TRP A 703 4.53 21.22 -11.75
C TRP A 703 4.11 21.82 -13.09
N THR A 704 3.06 22.63 -13.11
CA THR A 704 2.56 23.29 -14.32
C THR A 704 3.61 24.23 -14.91
N LYS A 705 4.35 24.97 -14.06
CA LYS A 705 5.41 25.88 -14.51
C LYS A 705 6.74 25.18 -14.81
N PHE A 706 7.14 24.20 -13.99
CA PHE A 706 8.51 23.66 -13.99
C PHE A 706 8.63 22.21 -14.46
N GLY A 707 7.55 21.41 -14.46
CA GLY A 707 7.58 19.97 -14.73
C GLY A 707 8.35 19.54 -15.99
N PRO A 708 8.18 20.20 -17.16
CA PRO A 708 8.99 19.93 -18.34
C PRO A 708 10.49 20.16 -18.12
N ALA A 709 10.86 21.25 -17.43
CA ALA A 709 12.25 21.56 -17.08
C ALA A 709 12.80 20.60 -16.00
N THR A 710 11.96 20.10 -15.09
CA THR A 710 12.30 19.02 -14.14
C THR A 710 12.67 17.74 -14.88
N ILE A 711 11.87 17.33 -15.88
CA ILE A 711 12.14 16.16 -16.73
C ILE A 711 13.47 16.32 -17.48
N GLU A 712 13.70 17.46 -18.12
CA GLU A 712 14.98 17.75 -18.80
C GLU A 712 16.19 17.65 -17.87
N THR A 713 16.08 18.24 -16.68
CA THR A 713 17.16 18.27 -15.68
C THR A 713 17.48 16.88 -15.11
N MET A 714 16.46 16.09 -14.76
CA MET A 714 16.67 14.73 -14.27
C MET A 714 17.14 13.77 -15.39
N ALA A 715 16.75 14.00 -16.65
CA ALA A 715 17.28 13.26 -17.80
C ALA A 715 18.76 13.57 -18.06
N ASP A 716 19.17 14.84 -17.93
CA ASP A 716 20.56 15.30 -18.00
C ASP A 716 21.41 14.64 -16.90
N GLY A 717 20.90 14.59 -15.66
CA GLY A 717 21.50 13.85 -14.54
C GLY A 717 21.68 12.36 -14.83
N ALA A 718 20.69 11.69 -15.41
CA ALA A 718 20.79 10.29 -15.82
C ALA A 718 21.84 10.05 -16.92
N ASN A 719 21.99 10.99 -17.86
CA ASN A 719 23.01 10.94 -18.92
C ASN A 719 24.43 11.15 -18.35
N VAL A 720 24.60 12.07 -17.38
CA VAL A 720 25.86 12.26 -16.65
C VAL A 720 26.23 11.01 -15.83
N LEU A 721 25.28 10.44 -15.07
CA LEU A 721 25.50 9.22 -14.29
C LEU A 721 25.95 8.04 -15.18
N ALA A 722 25.29 7.84 -16.32
CA ALA A 722 25.66 6.84 -17.31
C ALA A 722 27.07 7.06 -17.88
N MET A 723 27.41 8.31 -18.21
CA MET A 723 28.76 8.70 -18.64
C MET A 723 29.81 8.39 -17.58
N LEU A 724 29.54 8.66 -16.30
CA LEU A 724 30.47 8.38 -15.19
C LEU A 724 30.70 6.87 -15.01
N TRP A 725 29.66 6.03 -15.07
CA TRP A 725 29.80 4.57 -15.02
C TRP A 725 30.63 4.03 -16.20
N ASP A 726 30.36 4.49 -17.43
CA ASP A 726 31.11 4.08 -18.62
C ASP A 726 32.56 4.56 -18.60
N SER A 727 32.80 5.75 -18.05
CA SER A 727 34.13 6.36 -17.89
C SER A 727 34.97 5.59 -16.88
N ALA A 728 34.44 5.32 -15.68
CA ALA A 728 35.14 4.55 -14.65
C ALA A 728 35.39 3.09 -15.09
N TRP A 729 34.44 2.48 -15.80
CA TRP A 729 34.63 1.16 -16.40
C TRP A 729 35.76 1.15 -17.44
N ALA A 730 35.87 2.19 -18.27
CA ALA A 730 36.93 2.32 -19.26
C ALA A 730 38.31 2.56 -18.62
N ALA A 731 38.42 3.53 -17.71
CA ALA A 731 39.65 3.84 -16.98
C ALA A 731 40.14 2.68 -16.09
N GLY A 732 39.23 1.78 -15.69
CA GLY A 732 39.55 0.53 -15.01
C GLY A 732 40.00 -0.63 -15.91
N ASN A 733 40.09 -0.46 -17.23
CA ASN A 733 40.27 -1.52 -18.23
C ASN A 733 39.17 -2.61 -18.19
N GLY A 734 37.91 -2.18 -18.04
CA GLY A 734 36.73 -3.06 -18.04
C GLY A 734 36.51 -3.81 -19.36
N SER A 735 37.19 -3.44 -20.43
CA SER A 735 37.37 -4.22 -21.65
C SER A 735 37.87 -5.64 -21.37
N ALA A 736 38.82 -5.81 -20.44
CA ALA A 736 39.42 -7.09 -20.08
C ALA A 736 38.54 -7.97 -19.17
N ILE A 737 37.39 -7.48 -18.70
CA ILE A 737 36.45 -8.26 -17.88
C ILE A 737 35.70 -9.26 -18.77
N VAL A 738 35.80 -10.56 -18.45
CA VAL A 738 35.17 -11.65 -19.21
C VAL A 738 33.65 -11.56 -19.10
N GLN A 739 32.93 -11.69 -20.21
CA GLN A 739 31.47 -11.45 -20.27
C GLN A 739 30.62 -12.42 -19.41
N SER A 740 31.16 -13.59 -19.07
CA SER A 740 30.56 -14.56 -18.15
C SER A 740 30.62 -14.16 -16.67
N SER A 741 31.50 -13.22 -16.30
CA SER A 741 31.55 -12.67 -14.94
C SER A 741 30.46 -11.63 -14.66
N LEU A 742 29.82 -11.11 -15.70
CA LEU A 742 28.74 -10.12 -15.61
C LEU A 742 27.47 -10.82 -15.12
N LYS A 743 27.27 -10.82 -13.80
CA LYS A 743 26.20 -11.54 -13.11
C LYS A 743 25.49 -10.67 -12.07
N ILE A 744 24.34 -11.17 -11.62
CA ILE A 744 23.62 -10.64 -10.48
C ILE A 744 24.47 -10.81 -9.20
N ILE A 745 24.69 -9.74 -8.46
CA ILE A 745 25.37 -9.76 -7.15
C ILE A 745 24.33 -10.07 -6.06
N THR A 746 24.71 -10.74 -4.96
CA THR A 746 23.74 -11.04 -3.89
C THR A 746 23.51 -9.82 -3.00
N LYS A 747 22.27 -9.61 -2.52
CA LYS A 747 21.93 -8.51 -1.59
C LYS A 747 22.84 -8.52 -0.34
N PRO A 748 23.11 -9.66 0.33
CA PRO A 748 24.05 -9.71 1.45
C PRO A 748 25.49 -9.29 1.11
N ALA A 749 26.00 -9.62 -0.09
CA ALA A 749 27.35 -9.24 -0.49
C ALA A 749 27.51 -7.74 -0.76
N LEU A 750 26.43 -7.06 -1.18
CA LEU A 750 26.40 -5.61 -1.30
C LEU A 750 26.22 -4.93 0.06
N LYS A 751 25.35 -5.46 0.94
CA LYS A 751 25.21 -4.96 2.32
C LYS A 751 26.54 -5.00 3.06
N ALA A 752 27.24 -6.15 3.03
CA ALA A 752 28.53 -6.34 3.68
C ALA A 752 29.68 -5.47 3.11
N LEU A 753 29.43 -4.72 2.03
CA LEU A 753 30.30 -3.63 1.59
C LEU A 753 29.84 -2.31 2.20
N TYR A 754 28.60 -1.87 1.95
CA TYR A 754 28.16 -0.53 2.34
C TYR A 754 28.02 -0.30 3.85
N THR A 755 27.89 -1.35 4.67
CA THR A 755 27.90 -1.19 6.14
C THR A 755 29.30 -1.01 6.73
N LYS A 756 30.36 -1.20 5.94
CA LYS A 756 31.71 -0.90 6.41
C LYS A 756 31.99 0.61 6.34
N ALA A 757 32.61 1.13 7.40
CA ALA A 757 33.03 2.53 7.45
C ALA A 757 34.09 2.86 6.37
N ASP A 758 35.00 1.92 6.09
CA ASP A 758 36.07 2.05 5.10
C ASP A 758 35.61 1.91 3.63
N PHE A 759 34.36 1.52 3.38
CA PHE A 759 33.83 1.40 2.03
C PHE A 759 33.41 2.78 1.49
N VAL A 760 34.35 3.47 0.83
CA VAL A 760 34.17 4.85 0.33
C VAL A 760 33.74 5.75 1.49
N GLU A 761 34.66 5.90 2.45
CA GLU A 761 34.45 6.58 3.72
C GLU A 761 33.84 7.97 3.55
N SER A 762 32.88 8.32 4.41
CA SER A 762 32.25 9.64 4.41
C SER A 762 33.19 10.63 5.07
N LEU A 763 33.66 11.60 4.30
CA LEU A 763 34.62 12.62 4.72
C LEU A 763 34.03 13.99 4.39
N ASP A 764 34.29 14.98 5.24
CA ASP A 764 33.97 16.37 4.94
C ASP A 764 35.06 17.02 4.07
N LEU A 765 34.86 18.29 3.68
CA LEU A 765 35.79 18.97 2.77
C LEU A 765 37.21 19.09 3.37
N ASP A 766 37.34 19.17 4.68
CA ASP A 766 38.63 19.32 5.36
C ASP A 766 39.39 17.99 5.45
N ALA A 767 38.68 16.85 5.44
CA ALA A 767 39.25 15.51 5.52
C ALA A 767 39.33 14.74 4.18
N ILE A 768 38.55 15.10 3.14
CA ILE A 768 38.42 14.25 1.93
C ILE A 768 39.68 14.19 1.05
N GLY A 769 40.52 15.24 1.07
CA GLY A 769 41.66 15.41 0.14
C GLY A 769 42.57 14.19 -0.03
N PRO A 770 43.07 13.54 1.04
CA PRO A 770 43.91 12.33 0.93
C PRO A 770 43.25 11.09 0.33
N SER A 771 41.92 11.10 0.13
CA SER A 771 41.17 9.99 -0.47
C SER A 771 40.87 10.16 -1.97
N LEU A 772 41.33 11.27 -2.56
CA LEU A 772 41.17 11.61 -3.98
C LEU A 772 42.49 11.30 -4.71
N VAL A 773 42.45 10.50 -5.79
CA VAL A 773 43.63 9.90 -6.44
C VAL A 773 43.74 10.26 -7.93
#